data_AF-A0A2W0B8T8-F1
#
_entry.id   AF-A0A2W0B8T8-F1
#
_cell.length_a   1.000
_cell.length_b   1.000
_cell.length_c   1.000
_cell.angle_alpha   90.00
_cell.angle_beta   90.00
_cell.angle_gamma   90.00
#
_symmetry.space_group_name_H-M   'P 1'
#
loop_
_entity.id
_entity.type
_entity.pdbx_description
1 polymer ?
#
loop_
_entity_poly.entity_id
_entity_poly.type
_entity_poly.pdbx_seq_one_letter_code
_entity_poly.pdbx_strand_id
1 'polypeptide(L)'
;MLTNLIAGVVLILYLLAAWFVGSLMGLSGARLWVLRASLSLIGIVAVGTFVWFRRRLTQDALMRGPNAAYFADMDRLLNEAADKLKTANAGKLARLPIVYVLGESNAAKTTTIQHGGLRPELLAGEAERDGQIAPTTSINVWAAGGAICIEIGGKVSTDSQLWTYLLRKTQPGELSTSGLPPRALVICCDCNRLKSKDLAIASGRQLSERLRDVEDTLGSSFPVYVLFTKLDQISHFAEFARALSQEEAAQVMGITLAREKVGEALFVGDEEALVTKAFDQLTFALAEKRLEFLRRERLPEKLPALYEFPREIRKLREAVAHFLVEVSRPVNADAACFLRGFYFSGVRAVMISETVTAPKVSAAAASVAAATRMFSMEELNALSKPSGPVVQARKIPEWTFASRLFTEVILRDESALKIGQQSRVRSRTGAAVMFAVAAGLLCVAGLFGFSYLQSRNLQKNVLAAASALSGSPELSVGQLASIDQLQQLERLRSSLNSIESSEREGLPPSQQLGLYSGGQIKADLSQIYFANFNKLLLHPTELALTEQLNRLSPTSGDDFGSAYKKLKAYLITTSNPEKSSADFLAPVLAKVWASGNTLEPERQSLAQTQFEFYSAHLATSNPLSQESDNTVVLHARQYLKQFNGAERIYQSMLASAARNNPEMDFNRRYAGSAQVVIDSHIVPGAFTHGGFAAMKDALGNPDRFYGVEEWVLGEASALNESKEQLGQELSDRYTKDYLNQWRDFLKAATVVRFSSVNDATNKLRLLSGNRSPLMQLFWVAAVNTKVDLPGAAKSFDAVQRVANGATEDHPIGADVQSYLTSLNGLQGNLYALAAAPEGTDLTSALNSALLAAGSARSSVGQVAQGFLIDPDGHVDSQVRKLMEDPVSAAEALVRRLATAQKLQDHPRVTQ
;
A
#
# COMPACT_ATOMS: atom_id res chain seq x y z
N MET A 1 17.90 -15.34 10.47
CA MET A 1 17.81 -15.15 9.00
C MET A 1 16.60 -14.31 8.57
N LEU A 2 15.37 -14.63 9.01
CA LEU A 2 14.14 -13.93 8.61
C LEU A 2 14.23 -12.39 8.69
N THR A 3 14.79 -11.84 9.76
CA THR A 3 14.90 -10.38 9.92
C THR A 3 15.90 -9.71 8.99
N ASN A 4 16.96 -10.41 8.56
CA ASN A 4 17.90 -9.86 7.57
C ASN A 4 17.28 -9.88 6.17
N LEU A 5 16.44 -10.90 5.90
CA LEU A 5 15.61 -10.97 4.69
C LEU A 5 14.60 -9.82 4.67
N ILE A 6 13.90 -9.58 5.79
CA ILE A 6 12.99 -8.45 5.95
C ILE A 6 13.74 -7.12 5.74
N ALA A 7 14.93 -6.95 6.32
CA ALA A 7 15.73 -5.75 6.12
C ALA A 7 16.13 -5.55 4.64
N GLY A 8 16.42 -6.63 3.91
CA GLY A 8 16.67 -6.59 2.46
C GLY A 8 15.42 -6.21 1.65
N VAL A 9 14.25 -6.78 1.99
CA VAL A 9 12.97 -6.41 1.36
C VAL A 9 12.63 -4.94 1.63
N VAL A 10 12.82 -4.48 2.86
CA VAL A 10 12.62 -3.08 3.25
C VAL A 10 13.58 -2.16 2.49
N LEU A 11 14.85 -2.56 2.29
CA LEU A 11 15.79 -1.80 1.48
C LEU A 11 15.33 -1.68 0.03
N ILE A 12 14.84 -2.77 -0.57
CA ILE A 12 14.32 -2.73 -1.95
C ILE A 12 13.12 -1.79 -2.06
N LEU A 13 12.15 -1.91 -1.14
CA LEU A 13 10.99 -1.03 -1.10
C LEU A 13 11.40 0.44 -0.90
N TYR A 14 12.38 0.69 -0.04
CA TYR A 14 12.93 2.02 0.18
C TYR A 14 13.64 2.57 -1.05
N LEU A 15 14.46 1.76 -1.74
CA LEU A 15 15.16 2.20 -2.96
C LEU A 15 14.18 2.49 -4.10
N LEU A 16 13.10 1.70 -4.21
CA LEU A 16 11.99 2.00 -5.11
C LEU A 16 11.34 3.33 -4.75
N ALA A 17 10.98 3.55 -3.48
CA ALA A 17 10.41 4.82 -3.02
C ALA A 17 11.37 6.00 -3.30
N ALA A 18 12.65 5.87 -2.96
CA ALA A 18 13.68 6.87 -3.19
C ALA A 18 13.87 7.20 -4.69
N TRP A 19 13.68 6.21 -5.56
CA TRP A 19 13.72 6.41 -7.02
C TRP A 19 12.58 7.31 -7.52
N PHE A 20 11.37 7.13 -6.97
CA PHE A 20 10.17 7.86 -7.37
C PHE A 20 9.98 9.21 -6.66
N VAL A 21 10.44 9.36 -5.40
CA VAL A 21 10.29 10.60 -4.61
C VAL A 21 10.83 11.83 -5.35
N GLY A 22 11.99 11.72 -5.99
CA GLY A 22 12.55 12.85 -6.73
C GLY A 22 11.73 13.26 -7.95
N SER A 23 11.10 12.28 -8.61
CA SER A 23 10.17 12.55 -9.71
C SER A 23 8.87 13.16 -9.20
N LEU A 24 8.35 12.67 -8.07
CA LEU A 24 7.16 13.21 -7.40
C LEU A 24 7.32 14.67 -6.99
N MET A 25 8.53 15.08 -6.63
CA MET A 25 8.88 16.46 -6.28
C MET A 25 9.14 17.37 -7.50
N GLY A 26 8.92 16.88 -8.72
CA GLY A 26 9.13 17.66 -9.95
C GLY A 26 10.61 17.99 -10.24
N LEU A 27 11.55 17.30 -9.60
CA LEU A 27 12.97 17.54 -9.82
C LEU A 27 13.42 16.93 -11.15
N SER A 28 14.17 17.70 -11.95
CA SER A 28 14.74 17.27 -13.22
C SER A 28 16.26 17.51 -13.28
N GLY A 29 16.93 16.89 -14.25
CA GLY A 29 18.37 17.07 -14.49
C GLY A 29 19.27 16.57 -13.35
N ALA A 30 20.37 17.29 -13.08
CA ALA A 30 21.37 16.89 -12.09
C ALA A 30 20.81 16.79 -10.65
N ARG A 31 19.82 17.62 -10.30
CA ARG A 31 19.21 17.65 -8.96
C ARG A 31 18.47 16.35 -8.63
N LEU A 32 17.82 15.75 -9.63
CA LEU A 32 17.15 14.46 -9.49
C LEU A 32 18.15 13.33 -9.20
N TRP A 33 19.28 13.32 -9.91
CA TRP A 33 20.33 12.31 -9.72
C TRP A 33 21.02 12.44 -8.36
N VAL A 34 21.30 13.68 -7.92
CA VAL A 34 21.87 13.94 -6.58
C VAL A 34 20.91 13.45 -5.49
N LEU A 35 19.61 13.73 -5.59
CA LEU A 35 18.63 13.27 -4.60
C LEU A 35 18.51 11.73 -4.57
N ARG A 36 18.44 11.10 -5.75
CA ARG A 36 18.37 9.63 -5.85
C ARG A 36 19.61 8.96 -5.26
N ALA A 37 20.80 9.47 -5.59
CA ALA A 37 22.06 8.97 -5.05
C ALA A 37 22.14 9.16 -3.53
N SER A 38 21.72 10.33 -3.04
CA SER A 38 21.74 10.65 -1.60
C SER A 38 20.78 9.77 -0.80
N LEU A 39 19.52 9.63 -1.24
CA LEU A 39 18.55 8.76 -0.58
C LEU A 39 18.99 7.30 -0.65
N SER A 40 19.47 6.83 -1.80
CA SER A 40 19.96 5.45 -1.93
C SER A 40 21.12 5.17 -0.98
N LEU A 41 22.06 6.11 -0.86
CA LEU A 41 23.17 6.01 0.09
C LEU A 41 22.67 5.97 1.54
N ILE A 42 21.71 6.83 1.91
CA ILE A 42 21.10 6.83 3.25
C ILE A 42 20.43 5.48 3.55
N GLY A 43 19.66 4.93 2.61
CA GLY A 43 19.01 3.63 2.78
C GLY A 43 20.00 2.48 2.96
N ILE A 44 21.03 2.43 2.12
CA ILE A 44 22.09 1.42 2.19
C ILE A 44 22.85 1.53 3.51
N VAL A 45 23.22 2.76 3.91
CA VAL A 45 23.90 3.01 5.18
C VAL A 45 23.00 2.58 6.33
N ALA A 46 21.76 3.06 6.41
CA ALA A 46 20.83 2.76 7.51
C ALA A 46 20.58 1.26 7.69
N VAL A 47 20.36 0.52 6.60
CA VAL A 47 20.19 -0.94 6.66
C VAL A 47 21.51 -1.63 7.04
N GLY A 48 22.64 -1.14 6.52
CA GLY A 48 23.97 -1.59 6.92
C GLY A 48 24.23 -1.40 8.41
N THR A 49 23.94 -0.22 8.98
CA THR A 49 24.08 0.07 10.40
C THR A 49 23.10 -0.75 11.23
N PHE A 50 21.86 -0.94 10.78
CA PHE A 50 20.88 -1.77 11.48
C PHE A 50 21.34 -3.24 11.58
N VAL A 51 21.78 -3.82 10.46
CA VAL A 51 22.28 -5.20 10.43
C VAL A 51 23.54 -5.33 11.29
N TRP A 52 24.45 -4.36 11.21
CA TRP A 52 25.65 -4.33 12.03
C TRP A 52 25.33 -4.19 13.53
N PHE A 53 24.49 -3.24 13.90
CA PHE A 53 24.12 -2.96 15.29
C PHE A 53 23.37 -4.13 15.90
N ARG A 54 22.49 -4.78 15.14
CA ARG A 54 21.79 -5.98 15.62
C ARG A 54 22.74 -7.16 15.81
N ARG A 55 23.67 -7.39 14.87
CA ARG A 55 24.71 -8.41 15.02
C ARG A 55 25.53 -8.14 16.28
N ARG A 56 25.87 -6.87 16.52
CA ARG A 56 26.59 -6.43 17.71
C ARG A 56 25.77 -6.65 18.98
N LEU A 57 24.50 -6.25 19.04
CA LEU A 57 23.62 -6.48 20.20
C LEU A 57 23.43 -7.96 20.53
N THR A 58 23.28 -8.81 19.50
CA THR A 58 23.15 -10.26 19.72
C THR A 58 24.45 -10.87 20.21
N GLN A 59 25.61 -10.42 19.71
CA GLN A 59 26.91 -10.80 20.25
C GLN A 59 27.11 -10.30 21.69
N ASP A 60 26.81 -9.02 21.96
CA ASP A 60 26.94 -8.42 23.28
C ASP A 60 26.03 -9.10 24.32
N ALA A 61 24.80 -9.49 23.93
CA ALA A 61 23.89 -10.23 24.78
C ALA A 61 24.40 -11.64 25.11
N LEU A 62 24.98 -12.36 24.13
CA LEU A 62 25.62 -13.65 24.35
C LEU A 62 26.82 -13.53 25.31
N MET A 63 27.60 -12.46 25.17
CA MET A 63 28.81 -12.19 25.96
C MET A 63 28.54 -11.64 27.37
N ARG A 64 27.27 -11.39 27.73
CA ARG A 64 26.84 -10.99 29.09
C ARG A 64 26.07 -12.08 29.83
N GLY A 65 25.75 -13.18 29.15
CA GLY A 65 24.99 -14.30 29.72
C GLY A 65 25.83 -15.23 30.61
N PRO A 66 25.19 -16.21 31.28
CA PRO A 66 25.87 -17.16 32.17
C PRO A 66 26.95 -18.01 31.46
N ASN A 67 26.85 -18.14 30.14
CA ASN A 67 27.76 -18.91 29.29
C ASN A 67 28.86 -18.03 28.62
N ALA A 68 28.98 -16.74 28.97
CA ALA A 68 29.89 -15.79 28.33
C ALA A 68 31.35 -16.24 28.29
N ALA A 69 31.86 -16.81 29.39
CA ALA A 69 33.23 -17.31 29.48
C ALA A 69 33.52 -18.41 28.44
N TYR A 70 32.55 -19.31 28.20
CA TYR A 70 32.67 -20.37 27.19
C TYR A 70 32.66 -19.81 25.77
N PHE A 71 31.81 -18.82 25.47
CA PHE A 71 31.80 -18.18 24.14
C PHE A 71 33.13 -17.49 23.83
N ALA A 72 33.67 -16.73 24.80
CA ALA A 72 34.95 -16.06 24.68
C ALA A 72 36.11 -17.06 24.49
N ASP A 73 36.11 -18.15 25.26
CA ASP A 73 37.14 -19.17 25.19
C ASP A 73 37.10 -19.96 23.87
N MET A 74 35.90 -20.35 23.38
CA MET A 74 35.75 -20.97 22.06
C MET A 74 36.24 -20.06 20.93
N ASP A 75 35.91 -18.75 20.97
CA ASP A 75 36.41 -17.80 19.96
C ASP A 75 37.93 -17.68 20.00
N ARG A 76 38.51 -17.60 21.20
CA ARG A 76 39.97 -17.57 21.39
C ARG A 76 40.63 -18.81 20.80
N LEU A 77 40.13 -20.00 21.12
CA LEU A 77 40.69 -21.28 20.68
C LEU A 77 40.54 -21.51 19.17
N LEU A 78 39.39 -21.16 18.59
CA LEU A 78 39.18 -21.26 17.14
C LEU A 78 40.08 -20.29 16.36
N ASN A 79 40.28 -19.07 16.87
CA ASN A 79 41.19 -18.10 16.27
C ASN A 79 42.65 -18.56 16.39
N GLU A 80 43.08 -19.05 17.56
CA GLU A 80 44.42 -19.61 17.75
C GLU A 80 44.70 -20.75 16.76
N ALA A 81 43.74 -21.67 16.61
CA ALA A 81 43.86 -22.76 15.63
C ALA A 81 43.92 -22.24 14.19
N ALA A 82 43.09 -21.24 13.84
CA ALA A 82 43.10 -20.63 12.51
C ALA A 82 44.42 -19.91 12.21
N ASP A 83 45.03 -19.25 13.21
CA ASP A 83 46.32 -18.57 13.07
C ASP A 83 47.48 -19.56 12.91
N LYS A 84 47.48 -20.67 13.65
CA LYS A 84 48.45 -21.75 13.44
C LYS A 84 48.31 -22.40 12.05
N LEU A 85 47.09 -22.66 11.60
CA LEU A 85 46.84 -23.17 10.23
C LEU A 85 47.29 -22.19 9.15
N LYS A 86 47.08 -20.88 9.37
CA LYS A 86 47.55 -19.83 8.46
C LYS A 86 49.08 -19.78 8.41
N THR A 87 49.74 -19.90 9.56
CA THR A 87 51.22 -19.94 9.65
C THR A 87 51.79 -21.18 8.95
N ALA A 88 51.10 -22.31 9.04
CA ALA A 88 51.46 -23.56 8.35
C ALA A 88 51.03 -23.61 6.87
N ASN A 89 50.41 -22.55 6.32
CA ASN A 89 49.82 -22.52 4.97
C ASN A 89 48.84 -23.68 4.66
N ALA A 90 48.18 -24.23 5.69
CA ALA A 90 47.28 -25.39 5.58
C ALA A 90 45.84 -25.02 5.15
N GLY A 91 45.56 -23.72 4.92
CA GLY A 91 44.25 -23.21 4.50
C GLY A 91 43.41 -22.62 5.63
N LYS A 92 42.14 -22.32 5.34
CA LYS A 92 41.20 -21.77 6.34
C LYS A 92 40.47 -22.90 7.05
N LEU A 93 40.39 -22.85 8.37
CA LEU A 93 39.69 -23.83 9.24
C LEU A 93 38.32 -24.23 8.67
N ALA A 94 37.48 -23.26 8.29
CA ALA A 94 36.14 -23.50 7.79
C ALA A 94 36.05 -24.15 6.39
N ARG A 95 37.18 -24.34 5.69
CA ARG A 95 37.27 -25.00 4.37
C ARG A 95 37.89 -26.40 4.44
N LEU A 96 38.42 -26.80 5.59
CA LEU A 96 38.97 -28.14 5.80
C LEU A 96 37.86 -29.13 6.19
N PRO A 97 38.06 -30.44 5.96
CA PRO A 97 37.19 -31.47 6.52
C PRO A 97 37.14 -31.35 8.06
N ILE A 98 35.94 -31.38 8.65
CA ILE A 98 35.78 -31.30 10.11
C ILE A 98 35.11 -32.56 10.65
N VAL A 99 35.75 -33.19 11.64
CA VAL A 99 35.19 -34.29 12.42
C VAL A 99 34.90 -33.78 13.82
N TYR A 100 33.62 -33.73 14.19
CA TYR A 100 33.22 -33.36 15.55
C TYR A 100 33.24 -34.61 16.44
N VAL A 101 33.96 -34.57 17.55
CA VAL A 101 34.03 -35.67 18.52
C VAL A 101 33.18 -35.29 19.73
N LEU A 102 31.98 -35.87 19.78
CA LEU A 102 30.95 -35.65 20.79
C LEU A 102 30.93 -36.81 21.79
N GLY A 103 30.53 -36.56 23.03
CA GLY A 103 30.34 -37.60 24.04
C GLY A 103 30.31 -36.99 25.44
N GLU A 104 29.83 -37.77 26.42
CA GLU A 104 29.81 -37.33 27.82
C GLU A 104 31.22 -37.00 28.35
N SER A 105 31.26 -36.29 29.49
CA SER A 105 32.51 -36.13 30.24
C SER A 105 33.11 -37.49 30.57
N ASN A 106 34.43 -37.61 30.43
CA ASN A 106 35.16 -38.87 30.65
C ASN A 106 34.80 -40.03 29.68
N ALA A 107 34.18 -39.77 28.52
CA ALA A 107 33.94 -40.80 27.49
C ALA A 107 35.20 -41.12 26.63
N ALA A 108 36.42 -40.94 27.16
CA ALA A 108 37.68 -41.23 26.48
C ALA A 108 37.89 -40.52 25.11
N LYS A 109 37.35 -39.30 24.93
CA LYS A 109 37.44 -38.53 23.67
C LYS A 109 38.88 -38.12 23.31
N THR A 110 39.58 -37.45 24.22
CA THR A 110 40.96 -36.98 24.04
C THR A 110 41.90 -38.13 23.70
N THR A 111 41.80 -39.23 24.46
CA THR A 111 42.58 -40.46 24.24
C THR A 111 42.26 -41.13 22.91
N THR A 112 40.99 -41.12 22.50
CA THR A 112 40.56 -41.67 21.21
C THR A 112 41.21 -40.92 20.05
N ILE A 113 41.35 -39.59 20.16
CA ILE A 113 42.03 -38.78 19.14
C ILE A 113 43.54 -39.06 19.17
N GLN A 114 44.17 -38.97 20.35
CA GLN A 114 45.62 -39.18 20.54
C GLN A 114 46.10 -40.55 20.05
N HIS A 115 45.33 -41.61 20.32
CA HIS A 115 45.69 -42.99 20.00
C HIS A 115 44.93 -43.55 18.78
N GLY A 116 44.13 -42.74 18.09
CA GLY A 116 43.34 -43.14 16.92
C GLY A 116 44.13 -43.30 15.61
N GLY A 117 45.47 -43.34 15.69
CA GLY A 117 46.40 -43.52 14.56
C GLY A 117 46.60 -42.30 13.65
N LEU A 118 46.00 -41.16 13.99
CA LEU A 118 46.03 -39.95 13.15
C LEU A 118 47.28 -39.07 13.29
N ARG A 119 48.22 -39.43 14.19
CA ARG A 119 49.33 -38.56 14.64
C ARG A 119 48.84 -37.11 14.89
N PRO A 120 47.87 -36.92 15.79
CA PRO A 120 47.20 -35.63 15.92
C PRO A 120 48.14 -34.57 16.50
N GLU A 121 48.07 -33.36 15.96
CA GLU A 121 48.73 -32.17 16.48
C GLU A 121 47.69 -31.26 17.15
N LEU A 122 47.94 -30.85 18.40
CA LEU A 122 47.04 -29.96 19.13
C LEU A 122 47.24 -28.52 18.64
N LEU A 123 46.27 -28.00 17.90
CA LEU A 123 46.28 -26.63 17.40
C LEU A 123 45.85 -25.63 18.46
N ALA A 124 44.84 -25.96 19.26
CA ALA A 124 44.38 -25.09 20.34
C ALA A 124 43.67 -25.90 21.43
N GLY A 125 43.86 -25.52 22.68
CA GLY A 125 43.26 -26.16 23.86
C GLY A 125 44.32 -26.72 24.81
N GLU A 126 43.88 -27.55 25.75
CA GLU A 126 44.75 -28.18 26.74
C GLU A 126 44.35 -29.66 26.85
N ALA A 127 45.16 -30.54 26.25
CA ALA A 127 44.89 -31.98 26.24
C ALA A 127 45.59 -32.73 27.37
N GLU A 128 46.71 -32.21 27.87
CA GLU A 128 47.54 -32.84 28.89
C GLU A 128 48.04 -31.79 29.88
N ARG A 129 47.98 -32.12 31.17
CA ARG A 129 48.52 -31.32 32.28
C ARG A 129 49.29 -32.26 33.21
N ASP A 130 50.56 -31.95 33.47
CA ASP A 130 51.45 -32.73 34.34
C ASP A 130 51.57 -34.22 33.99
N GLY A 131 51.55 -34.56 32.69
CA GLY A 131 51.65 -35.95 32.24
C GLY A 131 50.33 -36.75 32.28
N GLN A 132 49.20 -36.08 32.58
CA GLN A 132 47.86 -36.68 32.63
C GLN A 132 46.89 -35.98 31.69
N ILE A 133 45.91 -36.72 31.18
CA ILE A 133 44.87 -36.18 30.29
C ILE A 133 44.03 -35.16 31.05
N ALA A 134 44.03 -33.92 30.57
CA ALA A 134 43.29 -32.82 31.17
C ALA A 134 41.80 -32.87 30.74
N PRO A 135 40.85 -32.56 31.64
CA PRO A 135 39.44 -32.45 31.26
C PRO A 135 39.19 -31.29 30.29
N THR A 136 38.63 -31.58 29.11
CA THR A 136 38.27 -30.57 28.11
C THR A 136 37.15 -29.67 28.61
N THR A 137 37.46 -28.39 28.83
CA THR A 137 36.54 -27.37 29.34
C THR A 137 35.53 -26.93 28.28
N SER A 138 36.02 -26.35 27.17
CA SER A 138 35.22 -25.84 26.06
C SER A 138 35.39 -26.73 24.82
N ILE A 139 36.53 -26.65 24.13
CA ILE A 139 36.90 -27.46 22.97
C ILE A 139 38.41 -27.70 22.92
N ASN A 140 38.84 -28.79 22.29
CA ASN A 140 40.22 -28.94 21.79
C ASN A 140 40.18 -29.06 20.26
N VAL A 141 41.04 -28.33 19.56
CA VAL A 141 41.11 -28.34 18.10
C VAL A 141 42.40 -29.06 17.67
N TRP A 142 42.25 -30.14 16.93
CA TRP A 142 43.34 -31.00 16.51
C TRP A 142 43.47 -31.01 14.98
N ALA A 143 44.70 -30.96 14.46
CA ALA A 143 44.99 -31.29 13.07
C ALA A 143 45.38 -32.77 12.98
N ALA A 144 44.68 -33.54 12.14
CA ALA A 144 44.84 -34.99 12.13
C ALA A 144 44.46 -35.56 10.75
N GLY A 145 45.40 -36.25 10.07
CA GLY A 145 45.12 -36.95 8.80
C GLY A 145 44.55 -36.08 7.67
N GLY A 146 44.87 -34.78 7.60
CA GLY A 146 44.33 -33.84 6.61
C GLY A 146 42.93 -33.29 6.94
N ALA A 147 42.40 -33.62 8.12
CA ALA A 147 41.15 -33.11 8.66
C ALA A 147 41.39 -32.36 9.98
N ILE A 148 40.37 -31.63 10.43
CA ILE A 148 40.32 -30.99 11.73
C ILE A 148 39.39 -31.79 12.63
N CYS A 149 39.91 -32.32 13.74
CA CYS A 149 39.10 -32.96 14.76
C CYS A 149 38.79 -31.94 15.86
N ILE A 150 37.52 -31.64 16.07
CA ILE A 150 37.06 -30.75 17.15
C ILE A 150 36.51 -31.61 18.26
N GLU A 151 37.28 -31.72 19.34
CA GLU A 151 36.86 -32.39 20.57
C GLU A 151 35.97 -31.47 21.39
N ILE A 152 34.79 -31.96 21.80
CA ILE A 152 33.80 -31.14 22.48
C ILE A 152 33.81 -31.40 23.98
N GLY A 153 34.01 -30.35 24.78
CA GLY A 153 33.95 -30.40 26.23
C GLY A 153 32.57 -30.80 26.76
N GLY A 154 32.53 -31.37 27.97
CA GLY A 154 31.31 -31.92 28.55
C GLY A 154 30.16 -30.91 28.60
N LYS A 155 30.43 -29.68 29.05
CA LYS A 155 29.41 -28.61 29.12
C LYS A 155 28.87 -28.22 27.75
N VAL A 156 29.75 -28.04 26.77
CA VAL A 156 29.38 -27.70 25.37
C VAL A 156 28.55 -28.82 24.74
N SER A 157 28.86 -30.10 25.03
CA SER A 157 28.09 -31.24 24.54
C SER A 157 26.67 -31.32 25.12
N THR A 158 26.45 -30.75 26.32
CA THR A 158 25.15 -30.78 27.00
C THR A 158 24.28 -29.56 26.76
N ASP A 159 24.87 -28.43 26.35
CA ASP A 159 24.19 -27.14 26.23
C ASP A 159 23.94 -26.77 24.75
N SER A 160 22.67 -26.70 24.36
CA SER A 160 22.25 -26.39 22.98
C SER A 160 22.77 -25.03 22.49
N GLN A 161 22.87 -24.01 23.35
CA GLN A 161 23.33 -22.68 22.94
C GLN A 161 24.82 -22.68 22.62
N LEU A 162 25.63 -23.32 23.46
CA LEU A 162 27.07 -23.47 23.24
C LEU A 162 27.36 -24.32 22.00
N TRP A 163 26.62 -25.42 21.83
CA TRP A 163 26.77 -26.32 20.70
C TRP A 163 26.41 -25.63 19.36
N THR A 164 25.25 -24.98 19.31
CA THR A 164 24.80 -24.20 18.15
C THR A 164 25.78 -23.09 17.80
N TYR A 165 26.38 -22.43 18.80
CA TYR A 165 27.38 -21.40 18.58
C TYR A 165 28.63 -21.93 17.88
N LEU A 166 29.17 -23.05 18.37
CA LEU A 166 30.33 -23.72 17.78
C LEU A 166 30.07 -24.16 16.33
N LEU A 167 28.89 -24.73 16.07
CA LEU A 167 28.47 -25.15 14.72
C LEU A 167 28.44 -23.97 13.75
N ARG A 168 27.86 -22.82 14.15
CA ARG A 168 27.83 -21.60 13.33
C ARG A 168 29.22 -21.02 13.08
N LYS A 169 30.09 -21.02 14.09
CA LYS A 169 31.47 -20.48 13.95
C LYS A 169 32.35 -21.31 13.05
N THR A 170 32.08 -22.62 12.98
CA THR A 170 32.84 -23.52 12.13
C THR A 170 32.27 -23.65 10.72
N GLN A 171 31.08 -23.11 10.43
CA GLN A 171 30.43 -23.14 9.11
C GLN A 171 31.19 -22.26 8.07
N PRO A 172 31.39 -22.72 6.81
CA PRO A 172 31.94 -21.86 5.77
C PRO A 172 30.97 -20.71 5.44
N GLY A 173 31.51 -19.57 5.00
CA GLY A 173 30.70 -18.39 4.68
C GLY A 173 29.65 -18.64 3.59
N GLU A 174 28.48 -18.01 3.76
CA GLU A 174 27.23 -18.19 2.98
C GLU A 174 27.37 -17.95 1.45
N LEU A 175 28.50 -17.39 0.99
CA LEU A 175 28.76 -17.03 -0.41
C LEU A 175 29.67 -18.04 -1.17
N SER A 176 30.08 -19.15 -0.55
CA SER A 176 30.94 -20.13 -1.22
C SER A 176 30.17 -20.89 -2.31
N THR A 177 30.65 -20.83 -3.55
CA THR A 177 30.07 -21.51 -4.73
C THR A 177 30.46 -22.98 -4.84
N SER A 178 31.44 -23.46 -4.05
CA SER A 178 32.12 -24.75 -4.21
C SER A 178 31.62 -25.89 -3.31
N GLY A 179 30.38 -25.86 -2.82
CA GLY A 179 29.85 -26.86 -1.86
C GLY A 179 30.42 -26.70 -0.43
N LEU A 180 29.81 -27.38 0.55
CA LEU A 180 30.36 -27.44 1.91
C LEU A 180 31.55 -28.42 1.94
N PRO A 181 32.63 -28.15 2.72
CA PRO A 181 33.65 -29.15 2.97
C PRO A 181 33.04 -30.33 3.75
N PRO A 182 33.60 -31.54 3.60
CA PRO A 182 33.02 -32.75 4.19
C PRO A 182 33.06 -32.69 5.72
N ARG A 183 32.01 -33.20 6.36
CA ARG A 183 31.87 -33.21 7.82
C ARG A 183 31.34 -34.54 8.31
N ALA A 184 31.81 -34.96 9.47
CA ALA A 184 31.35 -36.17 10.15
C ALA A 184 31.20 -35.94 11.65
N LEU A 185 30.37 -36.76 12.29
CA LEU A 185 30.25 -36.79 13.73
C LEU A 185 30.74 -38.12 14.27
N VAL A 186 31.58 -38.09 15.30
CA VAL A 186 32.02 -39.26 16.06
C VAL A 186 31.48 -39.14 17.46
N ILE A 187 30.65 -40.09 17.87
CA ILE A 187 30.04 -40.14 19.20
C ILE A 187 30.80 -41.15 20.04
N CYS A 188 31.53 -40.69 21.05
CA CYS A 188 32.14 -41.53 22.06
C CYS A 188 31.13 -41.80 23.20
N CYS A 189 30.80 -43.07 23.40
CA CYS A 189 29.92 -43.54 24.48
C CYS A 189 30.68 -44.52 25.37
N ASP A 190 30.53 -44.43 26.69
CA ASP A 190 31.16 -45.36 27.63
C ASP A 190 30.37 -46.69 27.65
N CYS A 191 31.07 -47.83 27.50
CA CYS A 191 30.44 -49.16 27.52
C CYS A 191 29.64 -49.45 28.81
N ASN A 192 29.92 -48.78 29.94
CA ASN A 192 29.10 -48.91 31.14
C ASN A 192 27.64 -48.47 30.93
N ARG A 193 27.39 -47.51 30.02
CA ARG A 193 26.03 -47.07 29.70
C ARG A 193 25.20 -48.17 29.03
N LEU A 194 25.86 -49.17 28.44
CA LEU A 194 25.23 -50.30 27.78
C LEU A 194 24.90 -51.46 28.73
N LYS A 195 25.29 -51.38 30.01
CA LYS A 195 24.97 -52.42 31.00
C LYS A 195 23.49 -52.44 31.39
N SER A 196 22.76 -51.34 31.15
CA SER A 196 21.33 -51.23 31.37
C SER A 196 20.65 -50.61 30.15
N LYS A 197 19.49 -51.17 29.79
CA LYS A 197 18.64 -50.67 28.71
C LYS A 197 18.22 -49.21 28.93
N ASP A 198 17.84 -48.86 30.16
CA ASP A 198 17.34 -47.51 30.48
C ASP A 198 18.46 -46.45 30.34
N LEU A 199 19.68 -46.79 30.78
CA LEU A 199 20.84 -45.91 30.63
C LEU A 199 21.22 -45.71 29.17
N ALA A 200 21.14 -46.78 28.36
CA ALA A 200 21.40 -46.72 26.93
C ALA A 200 20.39 -45.82 26.21
N ILE A 201 19.09 -45.97 26.51
CA ILE A 201 18.02 -45.13 25.94
C ILE A 201 18.18 -43.66 26.35
N ALA A 202 18.43 -43.40 27.65
CA ALA A 202 18.62 -42.03 28.14
C ALA A 202 19.80 -41.33 27.47
N SER A 203 20.93 -42.03 27.33
CA SER A 203 22.13 -41.51 26.67
C SER A 203 21.87 -41.25 25.18
N GLY A 204 21.16 -42.17 24.51
CA GLY A 204 20.81 -42.02 23.10
C GLY A 204 19.91 -40.81 22.83
N ARG A 205 18.90 -40.58 23.70
CA ARG A 205 18.01 -39.41 23.62
C ARG A 205 18.74 -38.08 23.81
N GLN A 206 19.64 -38.01 24.79
CA GLN A 206 20.41 -36.80 25.04
C GLN A 206 21.30 -36.44 23.83
N LEU A 207 21.88 -37.45 23.18
CA LEU A 207 22.70 -37.25 21.98
C LEU A 207 21.87 -36.92 20.75
N SER A 208 20.67 -37.50 20.60
CA SER A 208 19.79 -37.18 19.47
C SER A 208 19.29 -35.74 19.51
N GLU A 209 19.08 -35.14 20.70
CA GLU A 209 18.84 -33.69 20.83
C GLU A 209 20.00 -32.86 20.28
N ARG A 210 21.25 -33.30 20.45
CA ARG A 210 22.42 -32.58 19.91
C ARG A 210 22.56 -32.78 18.41
N LEU A 211 22.14 -33.92 17.88
CA LEU A 211 22.05 -34.14 16.43
C LEU A 211 20.98 -33.23 15.79
N ARG A 212 19.86 -32.98 16.48
CA ARG A 212 18.86 -31.99 16.05
C ARG A 212 19.45 -30.59 15.89
N ASP A 213 20.21 -30.15 16.89
CA ASP A 213 20.88 -28.85 16.84
C ASP A 213 21.84 -28.75 15.61
N VAL A 214 22.48 -29.87 15.21
CA VAL A 214 23.33 -29.95 14.01
C VAL A 214 22.49 -29.78 12.75
N GLU A 215 21.39 -30.53 12.62
CA GLU A 215 20.48 -30.47 11.48
C GLU A 215 19.89 -29.07 11.30
N ASP A 216 19.36 -28.49 12.37
CA ASP A 216 18.72 -27.17 12.37
C ASP A 216 19.72 -26.04 12.04
N THR A 217 20.98 -26.20 12.45
CA THR A 217 22.00 -25.17 12.26
C THR A 217 22.68 -25.25 10.91
N LEU A 218 23.04 -26.45 10.44
CA LEU A 218 23.87 -26.63 9.24
C LEU A 218 23.06 -27.00 7.99
N GLY A 219 21.83 -27.54 8.13
CA GLY A 219 20.93 -27.81 7.01
C GLY A 219 21.48 -28.80 5.96
N SER A 220 22.29 -29.75 6.40
CA SER A 220 22.91 -30.82 5.60
C SER A 220 22.85 -32.16 6.34
N SER A 221 22.94 -33.27 5.62
CA SER A 221 23.01 -34.61 6.22
C SER A 221 24.43 -34.92 6.72
N PHE A 222 24.55 -35.51 7.91
CA PHE A 222 25.85 -35.86 8.51
C PHE A 222 25.96 -37.37 8.75
N PRO A 223 27.07 -38.00 8.36
CA PRO A 223 27.37 -39.36 8.81
C PRO A 223 27.77 -39.36 10.28
N VAL A 224 27.09 -40.21 11.06
CA VAL A 224 27.33 -40.40 12.48
C VAL A 224 28.01 -41.75 12.71
N TYR A 225 29.21 -41.72 13.28
CA TYR A 225 29.98 -42.90 13.69
C TYR A 225 29.93 -43.02 15.21
N VAL A 226 29.46 -44.14 15.73
CA VAL A 226 29.39 -44.36 17.19
C VAL A 226 30.57 -45.21 17.64
N LEU A 227 31.33 -44.75 18.61
CA LEU A 227 32.43 -45.47 19.24
C LEU A 227 32.09 -45.77 20.70
N PHE A 228 31.89 -47.03 21.01
CA PHE A 228 31.77 -47.53 22.37
C PHE A 228 33.15 -47.73 22.99
N THR A 229 33.53 -46.76 23.82
CA THR A 229 34.82 -46.67 24.50
C THR A 229 34.82 -47.45 25.81
N LYS A 230 36.02 -47.68 26.35
CA LYS A 230 36.27 -48.40 27.62
C LYS A 230 35.73 -49.82 27.63
N LEU A 231 35.96 -50.54 26.53
CA LEU A 231 35.61 -51.95 26.41
C LEU A 231 36.27 -52.82 27.51
N ASP A 232 37.36 -52.33 28.12
CA ASP A 232 38.02 -52.90 29.30
C ASP A 232 37.15 -52.99 30.56
N GLN A 233 36.01 -52.32 30.58
CA GLN A 233 35.04 -52.39 31.68
C GLN A 233 33.99 -53.50 31.47
N ILE A 234 34.02 -54.18 30.33
CA ILE A 234 33.24 -55.37 30.06
C ILE A 234 34.01 -56.59 30.57
N SER A 235 33.29 -57.49 31.24
CA SER A 235 33.85 -58.71 31.81
C SER A 235 34.66 -59.49 30.78
N HIS A 236 35.81 -60.02 31.21
CA HIS A 236 36.70 -60.87 30.41
C HIS A 236 37.42 -60.20 29.22
N PHE A 237 37.30 -58.87 29.07
CA PHE A 237 38.02 -58.15 28.02
C PHE A 237 39.54 -58.22 28.19
N ALA A 238 40.05 -58.07 29.42
CA ALA A 238 41.49 -57.99 29.66
C ALA A 238 42.22 -59.29 29.25
N GLU A 239 41.62 -60.43 29.54
CA GLU A 239 42.12 -61.74 29.13
C GLU A 239 42.01 -61.94 27.61
N PHE A 240 40.91 -61.50 27.00
CA PHE A 240 40.75 -61.52 25.55
C PHE A 240 41.79 -60.66 24.82
N ALA A 241 41.94 -59.40 25.23
CA ALA A 241 42.83 -58.44 24.58
C ALA A 241 44.31 -58.82 24.72
N ARG A 242 44.67 -59.58 25.76
CA ARG A 242 46.02 -60.13 25.95
C ARG A 242 46.39 -61.18 24.90
N ALA A 243 45.41 -61.93 24.38
CA ALA A 243 45.64 -62.97 23.37
C ALA A 243 45.83 -62.39 21.94
N LEU A 244 45.52 -61.11 21.74
CA LEU A 244 45.65 -60.43 20.46
C LEU A 244 47.11 -60.11 20.15
N SER A 245 47.51 -60.24 18.89
CA SER A 245 48.76 -59.68 18.39
C SER A 245 48.71 -58.13 18.37
N GLN A 246 49.85 -57.48 18.12
CA GLN A 246 49.87 -56.02 17.95
C GLN A 246 49.07 -55.58 16.71
N GLU A 247 49.13 -56.35 15.63
CA GLU A 247 48.37 -56.07 14.41
C GLU A 247 46.86 -56.22 14.64
N GLU A 248 46.45 -57.29 15.31
CA GLU A 248 45.04 -57.54 15.65
C GLU A 248 44.49 -56.49 16.62
N ALA A 249 45.29 -56.07 17.60
CA ALA A 249 44.92 -54.97 18.49
C ALA A 249 44.77 -53.63 17.76
N ALA A 250 45.46 -53.43 16.64
CA ALA A 250 45.33 -52.22 15.82
C ALA A 250 44.16 -52.26 14.83
N GLN A 251 43.59 -53.44 14.54
CA GLN A 251 42.44 -53.59 13.63
C GLN A 251 41.17 -52.92 14.19
N VAL A 252 40.21 -52.58 13.34
CA VAL A 252 38.96 -51.98 13.79
C VAL A 252 37.97 -53.06 14.23
N MET A 253 37.41 -52.94 15.43
CA MET A 253 36.33 -53.81 15.92
C MET A 253 34.99 -53.07 15.79
N GLY A 254 34.21 -53.38 14.74
CA GLY A 254 32.91 -52.77 14.52
C GLY A 254 32.36 -53.02 13.13
N ILE A 255 31.26 -52.34 12.79
CA ILE A 255 30.58 -52.47 11.50
C ILE A 255 30.25 -51.10 10.93
N THR A 256 30.60 -50.93 9.65
CA THR A 256 30.13 -49.83 8.80
C THR A 256 28.86 -50.27 8.07
N LEU A 257 27.78 -49.52 8.21
CA LEU A 257 26.50 -49.80 7.57
C LEU A 257 26.51 -49.25 6.14
N ALA A 258 26.24 -50.11 5.15
CA ALA A 258 26.10 -49.68 3.75
C ALA A 258 24.79 -48.89 3.59
N ARG A 259 24.88 -47.55 3.60
CA ARG A 259 23.78 -46.63 3.29
C ARG A 259 24.17 -45.83 2.05
N GLU A 260 23.41 -45.98 0.98
CA GLU A 260 23.71 -45.35 -0.32
C GLU A 260 22.84 -44.11 -0.60
N LYS A 261 21.73 -43.93 0.13
CA LYS A 261 20.81 -42.78 -0.05
C LYS A 261 20.48 -42.07 1.26
N VAL A 262 20.36 -40.74 1.16
CA VAL A 262 19.81 -39.88 2.23
C VAL A 262 18.32 -40.17 2.37
N GLY A 263 17.87 -40.49 3.60
CA GLY A 263 16.45 -40.71 3.90
C GLY A 263 15.96 -42.17 3.73
N GLU A 264 16.85 -43.14 3.52
CA GLU A 264 16.49 -44.56 3.41
C GLU A 264 16.07 -45.19 4.77
N ALA A 265 16.17 -44.45 5.87
CA ALA A 265 15.63 -44.83 7.18
C ALA A 265 14.12 -44.50 7.24
N LEU A 266 13.30 -45.27 6.52
CA LEU A 266 11.86 -44.99 6.43
C LEU A 266 11.04 -45.56 7.58
N PHE A 267 11.53 -46.50 8.39
CA PHE A 267 10.82 -46.98 9.59
C PHE A 267 11.76 -47.42 10.72
N VAL A 268 11.43 -47.05 11.96
CA VAL A 268 12.21 -47.38 13.19
C VAL A 268 12.42 -48.89 13.33
N GLY A 269 11.44 -49.71 12.94
CA GLY A 269 11.53 -51.18 12.99
C GLY A 269 12.57 -51.76 12.03
N ASP A 270 12.77 -51.16 10.85
CA ASP A 270 13.77 -51.61 9.88
C ASP A 270 15.19 -51.28 10.34
N GLU A 271 15.38 -50.16 11.03
CA GLU A 271 16.67 -49.73 11.57
C GLU A 271 17.12 -50.60 12.76
N GLU A 272 16.21 -50.94 13.66
CA GLU A 272 16.49 -51.87 14.78
C GLU A 272 16.89 -53.25 14.26
N ALA A 273 16.17 -53.78 13.25
CA ALA A 273 16.48 -55.07 12.63
C ALA A 273 17.86 -55.06 11.93
N LEU A 274 18.19 -53.99 11.21
CA LEU A 274 19.49 -53.80 10.56
C LEU A 274 20.63 -53.77 11.56
N VAL A 275 20.52 -52.95 12.61
CA VAL A 275 21.55 -52.82 13.65
C VAL A 275 21.72 -54.13 14.40
N THR A 276 20.61 -54.81 14.71
CA THR A 276 20.61 -56.10 15.38
C THR A 276 21.33 -57.17 14.54
N LYS A 277 21.02 -57.25 13.25
CA LYS A 277 21.69 -58.18 12.31
C LYS A 277 23.18 -57.88 12.19
N ALA A 278 23.55 -56.60 12.09
CA ALA A 278 24.95 -56.18 12.10
C ALA A 278 25.63 -56.62 13.41
N PHE A 279 25.04 -56.33 14.57
CA PHE A 279 25.63 -56.72 15.85
C PHE A 279 25.83 -58.24 15.97
N ASP A 280 24.86 -59.03 15.49
CA ASP A 280 25.00 -60.48 15.43
C ASP A 280 26.22 -60.89 14.57
N GLN A 281 26.41 -60.31 13.39
CA GLN A 281 27.59 -60.56 12.54
C GLN A 281 28.91 -60.26 13.27
N LEU A 282 28.98 -59.14 14.00
CA LEU A 282 30.15 -58.81 14.81
C LEU A 282 30.41 -59.89 15.88
N THR A 283 29.37 -60.29 16.61
CA THR A 283 29.50 -61.33 17.64
C THR A 283 29.87 -62.70 17.07
N PHE A 284 29.38 -63.06 15.89
CA PHE A 284 29.75 -64.28 15.19
C PHE A 284 31.21 -64.27 14.77
N ALA A 285 31.70 -63.16 14.21
CA ALA A 285 33.11 -63.01 13.84
C ALA A 285 34.04 -63.14 15.07
N LEU A 286 33.66 -62.54 16.21
CA LEU A 286 34.40 -62.71 17.47
C LEU A 286 34.36 -64.15 17.98
N ALA A 287 33.22 -64.83 17.84
CA ALA A 287 33.06 -66.22 18.27
C ALA A 287 33.88 -67.19 17.40
N GLU A 288 33.98 -66.94 16.09
CA GLU A 288 34.80 -67.75 15.17
C GLU A 288 36.29 -67.68 15.51
N LYS A 289 36.77 -66.49 15.88
CA LYS A 289 38.16 -66.26 16.31
C LYS A 289 38.54 -66.93 17.63
N ARG A 290 37.56 -67.47 18.37
CA ARG A 290 37.78 -68.13 19.65
C ARG A 290 38.71 -69.34 19.55
N LEU A 291 38.57 -70.16 18.51
CA LEU A 291 39.43 -71.34 18.32
C LEU A 291 40.91 -70.94 18.15
N GLU A 292 41.12 -69.84 17.43
CA GLU A 292 42.45 -69.29 17.19
C GLU A 292 43.06 -68.73 18.48
N PHE A 293 42.30 -67.95 19.24
CA PHE A 293 42.81 -67.31 20.46
C PHE A 293 42.99 -68.29 21.62
N LEU A 294 42.08 -69.25 21.81
CA LEU A 294 42.23 -70.29 22.85
C LEU A 294 43.50 -71.11 22.66
N ARG A 295 43.90 -71.38 21.41
CA ARG A 295 45.14 -72.10 21.11
C ARG A 295 46.39 -71.29 21.47
N ARG A 296 46.31 -69.95 21.47
CA ARG A 296 47.45 -69.07 21.77
C ARG A 296 47.69 -68.90 23.27
N GLU A 297 46.64 -68.95 24.09
CA GLU A 297 46.76 -68.82 25.54
C GLU A 297 47.19 -70.15 26.18
N ARG A 298 48.26 -70.10 26.98
CA ARG A 298 48.87 -71.29 27.61
C ARG A 298 48.52 -71.43 29.08
N LEU A 299 47.95 -70.38 29.67
CA LEU A 299 47.58 -70.32 31.08
C LEU A 299 46.14 -70.85 31.28
N PRO A 300 45.95 -72.02 31.92
CA PRO A 300 44.63 -72.63 32.07
C PRO A 300 43.61 -71.74 32.78
N GLU A 301 44.06 -70.92 33.73
CA GLU A 301 43.22 -70.01 34.51
C GLU A 301 42.60 -68.88 33.68
N LYS A 302 43.14 -68.58 32.49
CA LYS A 302 42.65 -67.51 31.60
C LYS A 302 41.75 -67.99 30.46
N LEU A 303 41.80 -69.29 30.15
CA LEU A 303 41.02 -69.89 29.07
C LEU A 303 39.49 -69.69 29.23
N PRO A 304 38.89 -69.82 30.44
CA PRO A 304 37.44 -69.59 30.60
C PRO A 304 37.02 -68.16 30.24
N ALA A 305 37.79 -67.16 30.70
CA ALA A 305 37.50 -65.76 30.40
C ALA A 305 37.59 -65.48 28.89
N LEU A 306 38.64 -65.98 28.24
CA LEU A 306 38.82 -65.85 26.79
C LEU A 306 37.67 -66.49 25.99
N TYR A 307 37.15 -67.63 26.46
CA TYR A 307 35.98 -68.29 25.87
C TYR A 307 34.68 -67.48 26.06
N GLU A 308 34.47 -66.89 27.24
CA GLU A 308 33.23 -66.17 27.58
C GLU A 308 33.14 -64.77 26.98
N PHE A 309 34.25 -64.10 26.66
CA PHE A 309 34.22 -62.72 26.18
C PHE A 309 33.26 -62.45 25.00
N PRO A 310 33.22 -63.25 23.91
CA PRO A 310 32.24 -63.01 22.84
C PRO A 310 30.78 -63.14 23.31
N ARG A 311 30.50 -63.92 24.36
CA ARG A 311 29.16 -64.01 24.98
C ARG A 311 28.85 -62.75 25.78
N GLU A 312 29.82 -62.18 26.49
CA GLU A 312 29.65 -60.89 27.18
C GLU A 312 29.31 -59.76 26.19
N ILE A 313 30.00 -59.70 25.05
CA ILE A 313 29.65 -58.75 23.98
C ILE A 313 28.24 -58.99 23.45
N ARG A 314 27.85 -60.26 23.23
CA ARG A 314 26.49 -60.60 22.78
C ARG A 314 25.39 -60.11 23.74
N LYS A 315 25.64 -60.08 25.05
CA LYS A 315 24.68 -59.55 26.04
C LYS A 315 24.36 -58.06 25.84
N LEU A 316 25.28 -57.29 25.25
CA LEU A 316 25.10 -55.85 24.99
C LEU A 316 24.19 -55.56 23.79
N ARG A 317 23.81 -56.59 23.01
CA ARG A 317 23.05 -56.45 21.76
C ARG A 317 21.82 -55.56 21.89
N GLU A 318 20.97 -55.83 22.88
CA GLU A 318 19.70 -55.09 23.04
C GLU A 318 19.95 -53.62 23.43
N ALA A 319 20.86 -53.37 24.37
CA ALA A 319 21.21 -52.03 24.81
C ALA A 319 21.88 -51.21 23.67
N VAL A 320 22.76 -51.84 22.89
CA VAL A 320 23.40 -51.21 21.72
C VAL A 320 22.37 -50.90 20.64
N ALA A 321 21.45 -51.82 20.34
CA ALA A 321 20.39 -51.60 19.36
C ALA A 321 19.52 -50.40 19.76
N HIS A 322 19.03 -50.36 21.00
CA HIS A 322 18.22 -49.24 21.48
C HIS A 322 18.98 -47.91 21.52
N PHE A 323 20.24 -47.90 21.95
CA PHE A 323 21.07 -46.70 21.92
C PHE A 323 21.20 -46.16 20.49
N LEU A 324 21.57 -47.03 19.55
CA LEU A 324 21.83 -46.64 18.17
C LEU A 324 20.55 -46.15 17.47
N VAL A 325 19.42 -46.81 17.71
CA VAL A 325 18.10 -46.40 17.17
C VAL A 325 17.64 -45.06 17.73
N GLU A 326 17.84 -44.79 19.02
CA GLU A 326 17.47 -43.48 19.60
C GLU A 326 18.38 -42.36 19.10
N VAL A 327 19.67 -42.64 18.89
CA VAL A 327 20.63 -41.68 18.29
C VAL A 327 20.30 -41.42 16.82
N SER A 328 19.88 -42.43 16.06
CA SER A 328 19.64 -42.33 14.62
C SER A 328 18.25 -41.84 14.24
N ARG A 329 17.37 -41.59 15.23
CA ARG A 329 15.97 -41.23 14.98
C ARG A 329 15.88 -39.95 14.14
N PRO A 330 15.33 -40.00 12.91
CA PRO A 330 15.21 -38.82 12.06
C PRO A 330 14.20 -37.84 12.65
N VAL A 331 14.51 -36.56 12.59
CA VAL A 331 13.71 -35.50 13.23
C VAL A 331 12.96 -34.70 12.18
N ASN A 332 13.59 -34.50 11.03
CA ASN A 332 12.99 -33.93 9.84
C ASN A 332 13.12 -34.92 8.67
N ALA A 333 12.03 -35.11 7.90
CA ALA A 333 12.04 -36.00 6.73
C ALA A 333 13.04 -35.57 5.64
N ASP A 334 13.44 -34.30 5.64
CA ASP A 334 14.17 -33.66 4.54
C ASP A 334 15.70 -33.49 4.76
N ALA A 335 16.21 -33.65 5.98
CA ALA A 335 17.64 -33.56 6.30
C ALA A 335 17.94 -34.33 7.60
N ALA A 336 18.50 -35.54 7.49
CA ALA A 336 18.80 -36.39 8.64
C ALA A 336 20.31 -36.62 8.80
N CYS A 337 20.81 -36.49 10.02
CA CYS A 337 21.98 -37.22 10.52
C CYS A 337 21.66 -38.71 10.41
N PHE A 338 22.58 -39.50 9.84
CA PHE A 338 22.34 -40.93 9.66
C PHE A 338 23.46 -41.75 10.30
N LEU A 339 23.07 -42.86 10.93
CA LEU A 339 24.03 -43.79 11.50
C LEU A 339 24.82 -44.47 10.37
N ARG A 340 26.13 -44.19 10.31
CA ARG A 340 27.05 -44.77 9.33
C ARG A 340 27.76 -46.02 9.85
N GLY A 341 27.91 -46.17 11.16
CA GLY A 341 28.48 -47.39 11.75
C GLY A 341 28.69 -47.28 13.25
N PHE A 342 28.99 -48.42 13.87
CA PHE A 342 29.31 -48.51 15.29
C PHE A 342 30.55 -49.38 15.52
N TYR A 343 31.37 -48.97 16.48
CA TYR A 343 32.70 -49.52 16.74
C TYR A 343 32.98 -49.59 18.24
N PHE A 344 34.00 -50.36 18.62
CA PHE A 344 34.44 -50.51 20.00
C PHE A 344 35.91 -50.17 20.16
N SER A 345 36.27 -49.64 21.33
CA SER A 345 37.66 -49.45 21.74
C SER A 345 37.83 -49.66 23.24
N GLY A 346 38.99 -50.17 23.64
CA GLY A 346 39.38 -50.42 25.03
C GLY A 346 40.88 -50.30 25.21
N VAL A 347 41.34 -50.58 26.43
CA VAL A 347 42.76 -50.54 26.79
C VAL A 347 43.21 -51.89 27.32
N ARG A 348 44.34 -52.40 26.82
CA ARG A 348 45.01 -53.59 27.36
C ARG A 348 46.31 -53.23 28.05
N ALA A 349 46.71 -53.99 29.06
CA ALA A 349 48.00 -53.83 29.71
C ALA A 349 49.05 -54.71 29.02
N VAL A 350 50.06 -54.08 28.42
CA VAL A 350 51.24 -54.76 27.88
C VAL A 350 52.36 -54.71 28.90
N MET A 351 53.01 -55.85 29.17
CA MET A 351 54.19 -55.91 30.02
C MET A 351 55.42 -55.63 29.16
N ILE A 352 56.14 -54.54 29.43
CA ILE A 352 57.48 -54.34 28.87
C ILE A 352 58.51 -54.65 29.96
N SER A 353 59.40 -55.59 29.65
CA SER A 353 60.51 -55.97 30.52
C SER A 353 61.70 -55.07 30.22
N GLU A 354 61.91 -54.04 31.03
CA GLU A 354 63.12 -53.23 30.98
C GLU A 354 64.17 -53.80 31.95
N THR A 355 65.42 -53.85 31.50
CA THR A 355 66.56 -54.15 32.37
C THR A 355 66.92 -52.87 33.13
N VAL A 356 66.45 -52.76 34.36
CA VAL A 356 66.77 -51.61 35.21
C VAL A 356 67.98 -51.99 36.08
N THR A 357 68.96 -51.09 36.18
CA THR A 357 70.08 -51.27 37.12
C THR A 357 69.53 -51.26 38.54
N ALA A 358 69.82 -52.30 39.34
CA ALA A 358 69.33 -52.38 40.72
C ALA A 358 69.71 -51.10 41.49
N PRO A 359 68.79 -50.51 42.29
CA PRO A 359 69.14 -49.36 43.11
C PRO A 359 70.24 -49.77 44.09
N LYS A 360 71.33 -48.98 44.18
CA LYS A 360 72.32 -49.14 45.26
C LYS A 360 71.57 -48.96 46.58
N VAL A 361 71.49 -50.01 47.38
CA VAL A 361 70.97 -49.93 48.74
C VAL A 361 71.87 -48.95 49.50
N SER A 362 71.32 -47.80 49.87
CA SER A 362 71.98 -46.85 50.78
C SER A 362 72.02 -47.48 52.17
N ALA A 363 73.21 -47.74 52.69
CA ALA A 363 73.47 -48.24 54.04
C ALA A 363 73.26 -47.16 55.13
N ALA A 364 72.16 -46.40 55.06
CA ALA A 364 71.88 -45.28 55.97
C ALA A 364 70.55 -45.40 56.75
N ALA A 365 69.82 -46.52 56.64
CA ALA A 365 68.55 -46.72 57.36
C ALA A 365 68.56 -47.92 58.34
N ALA A 366 69.74 -48.39 58.76
CA ALA A 366 69.90 -49.55 59.63
C ALA A 366 70.37 -49.20 61.06
N SER A 367 69.92 -48.09 61.67
CA SER A 367 70.42 -47.69 63.00
C SER A 367 69.40 -47.30 64.08
N VAL A 368 68.09 -47.56 63.97
CA VAL A 368 67.13 -47.19 65.05
C VAL A 368 66.13 -48.28 65.47
N ALA A 369 66.37 -49.56 65.19
CA ALA A 369 65.54 -50.63 65.77
C ALA A 369 66.34 -51.90 66.09
N ALA A 370 67.55 -51.73 66.63
CA ALA A 370 68.35 -52.81 67.21
C ALA A 370 68.12 -52.88 68.72
N ALA A 371 66.96 -53.40 69.13
CA ALA A 371 66.79 -54.01 70.43
C ALA A 371 65.64 -55.00 70.34
N THR A 372 65.94 -56.28 70.54
CA THR A 372 64.99 -57.42 70.55
C THR A 372 64.52 -57.93 69.19
N ARG A 373 65.37 -58.74 68.53
CA ARG A 373 65.02 -59.97 67.79
C ARG A 373 66.31 -60.59 67.24
N MET A 374 66.86 -61.56 67.96
CA MET A 374 67.94 -62.40 67.48
C MET A 374 67.37 -63.71 66.90
N PHE A 375 68.08 -64.22 65.89
CA PHE A 375 68.07 -65.58 65.33
C PHE A 375 66.99 -65.94 64.29
N SER A 376 67.25 -65.61 63.01
CA SER A 376 66.82 -66.44 61.90
C SER A 376 67.99 -66.71 60.94
N MET A 377 68.22 -67.98 60.60
CA MET A 377 69.29 -68.43 59.69
C MET A 377 68.99 -68.03 58.22
N GLU A 378 67.78 -67.54 57.95
CA GLU A 378 67.30 -67.09 56.63
C GLU A 378 67.96 -65.76 56.20
N GLU A 379 68.24 -64.85 57.15
CA GLU A 379 68.83 -63.53 56.84
C GLU A 379 70.30 -63.62 56.43
N LEU A 380 71.05 -64.62 56.92
CA LEU A 380 72.43 -64.85 56.45
C LEU A 380 72.47 -65.37 55.00
N ASN A 381 71.45 -66.10 54.54
CA ASN A 381 71.35 -66.56 53.15
C ASN A 381 70.89 -65.44 52.19
N ALA A 382 70.26 -64.38 52.69
CA ALA A 382 69.84 -63.24 51.88
C ALA A 382 70.99 -62.27 51.52
N LEU A 383 72.10 -62.29 52.28
CA LEU A 383 73.26 -61.41 52.07
C LEU A 383 74.29 -61.91 51.05
N SER A 384 74.06 -63.08 50.43
CA SER A 384 75.05 -63.76 49.57
C SER A 384 74.64 -63.92 48.09
N LYS A 385 73.61 -63.20 47.60
CA LYS A 385 73.26 -63.22 46.16
C LYS A 385 73.91 -62.06 45.38
N PRO A 386 74.63 -62.33 44.26
CA PRO A 386 75.20 -61.28 43.43
C PRO A 386 74.10 -60.48 42.71
N SER A 387 74.27 -59.15 42.68
CA SER A 387 73.40 -58.17 42.03
C SER A 387 73.63 -58.13 40.51
N GLY A 388 72.94 -59.01 39.78
CA GLY A 388 72.74 -58.88 38.34
C GLY A 388 71.65 -57.85 37.98
N PRO A 389 71.55 -57.42 36.71
CA PRO A 389 70.49 -56.52 36.26
C PRO A 389 69.10 -57.09 36.59
N VAL A 390 68.24 -56.27 37.21
CA VAL A 390 66.88 -56.67 37.57
C VAL A 390 65.97 -56.33 36.40
N VAL A 391 65.40 -57.35 35.77
CA VAL A 391 64.35 -57.18 34.77
C VAL A 391 63.08 -56.75 35.53
N GLN A 392 62.73 -55.48 35.45
CA GLN A 392 61.51 -54.96 36.04
C GLN A 392 60.43 -54.89 34.96
N ALA A 393 59.37 -55.68 35.12
CA ALA A 393 58.26 -55.70 34.19
C ALA A 393 57.31 -54.52 34.50
N ARG A 394 57.25 -53.52 33.63
CA ARG A 394 56.32 -52.39 33.74
C ARG A 394 55.07 -52.65 32.90
N LYS A 395 53.89 -52.40 33.49
CA LYS A 395 52.61 -52.40 32.77
C LYS A 395 52.45 -51.06 32.05
N ILE A 396 52.32 -51.09 30.74
CA ILE A 396 52.02 -49.91 29.91
C ILE A 396 50.65 -50.13 29.26
N PRO A 397 49.74 -49.13 29.31
CA PRO A 397 48.47 -49.20 28.61
C PRO A 397 48.69 -49.14 27.09
N GLU A 398 48.06 -50.04 26.35
CA GLU A 398 47.98 -50.02 24.90
C GLU A 398 46.51 -49.98 24.49
N TRP A 399 46.15 -49.02 23.63
CA TRP A 399 44.81 -48.86 23.12
C TRP A 399 44.53 -49.89 22.03
N THR A 400 43.41 -50.58 22.16
CA THR A 400 42.96 -51.58 21.19
C THR A 400 41.80 -51.04 20.38
N PHE A 401 41.76 -51.42 19.11
CA PHE A 401 40.69 -51.20 18.15
C PHE A 401 40.43 -49.75 17.71
N ALA A 402 41.23 -48.78 18.17
CA ALA A 402 41.13 -47.38 17.78
C ALA A 402 42.10 -46.97 16.66
N SER A 403 43.28 -47.60 16.58
CA SER A 403 44.42 -47.13 15.80
C SER A 403 44.17 -47.00 14.29
N ARG A 404 43.23 -47.75 13.73
CA ARG A 404 42.89 -47.69 12.30
C ARG A 404 41.52 -47.05 12.02
N LEU A 405 40.75 -46.72 13.06
CA LEU A 405 39.37 -46.27 12.92
C LEU A 405 39.26 -44.97 12.13
N PHE A 406 40.00 -43.94 12.52
CA PHE A 406 39.91 -42.65 11.84
C PHE A 406 40.56 -42.68 10.46
N THR A 407 41.72 -43.32 10.34
CA THR A 407 42.53 -43.34 9.10
C THR A 407 41.96 -44.25 8.02
N GLU A 408 41.42 -45.42 8.38
CA GLU A 408 40.95 -46.42 7.42
C GLU A 408 39.44 -46.39 7.19
N VAL A 409 38.65 -45.94 8.18
CA VAL A 409 37.19 -45.95 8.10
C VAL A 409 36.64 -44.54 7.93
N ILE A 410 36.79 -43.65 8.92
CA ILE A 410 36.06 -42.37 8.93
C ILE A 410 36.54 -41.43 7.81
N LEU A 411 37.85 -41.19 7.70
CA LEU A 411 38.38 -40.22 6.73
C LEU A 411 38.43 -40.76 5.29
N ARG A 412 38.40 -42.08 5.09
CA ARG A 412 38.38 -42.73 3.77
C ARG A 412 36.97 -42.97 3.23
N ASP A 413 35.93 -42.71 4.01
CA ASP A 413 34.54 -42.90 3.62
C ASP A 413 34.02 -41.75 2.74
N GLU A 414 34.55 -41.64 1.53
CA GLU A 414 34.19 -40.58 0.60
C GLU A 414 32.69 -40.57 0.27
N SER A 415 32.04 -41.73 0.24
CA SER A 415 30.61 -41.85 -0.08
C SER A 415 29.75 -41.13 0.96
N ALA A 416 30.03 -41.35 2.25
CA ALA A 416 29.30 -40.73 3.34
C ALA A 416 29.64 -39.24 3.49
N LEU A 417 30.91 -38.89 3.27
CA LEU A 417 31.39 -37.51 3.37
C LEU A 417 30.87 -36.62 2.22
N LYS A 418 30.70 -37.15 0.99
CA LYS A 418 30.12 -36.44 -0.16
C LYS A 418 28.63 -36.14 0.02
N ILE A 419 27.89 -37.03 0.69
CA ILE A 419 26.49 -36.80 1.04
C ILE A 419 26.35 -35.52 1.90
N GLY A 420 27.29 -35.28 2.82
CA GLY A 420 27.29 -34.08 3.65
C GLY A 420 27.68 -32.77 2.95
N GLN A 421 28.16 -32.81 1.70
CA GLN A 421 28.55 -31.62 0.95
C GLN A 421 27.37 -30.92 0.26
N GLN A 422 26.24 -31.61 0.09
CA GLN A 422 25.04 -31.11 -0.59
C GLN A 422 24.19 -30.26 0.37
N SER A 423 24.61 -29.02 0.64
CA SER A 423 23.83 -28.09 1.47
C SER A 423 22.57 -27.61 0.73
N ARG A 424 21.40 -27.85 1.33
CA ARG A 424 20.08 -27.43 0.79
C ARG A 424 19.68 -26.01 1.20
N VAL A 425 20.39 -25.37 2.14
CA VAL A 425 20.13 -23.99 2.60
C VAL A 425 20.22 -22.98 1.43
N ARG A 426 20.94 -23.33 0.36
CA ARG A 426 21.15 -22.51 -0.85
C ARG A 426 19.88 -22.23 -1.67
N SER A 427 18.79 -23.03 -1.56
CA SER A 427 17.62 -22.85 -2.44
C SER A 427 16.60 -21.82 -1.93
N ARG A 428 16.40 -21.68 -0.61
CA ARG A 428 15.29 -20.85 -0.09
C ARG A 428 15.63 -19.36 -0.05
N THR A 429 16.88 -19.00 0.25
CA THR A 429 17.32 -17.59 0.30
C THR A 429 17.57 -17.01 -1.09
N GLY A 430 18.19 -17.78 -1.98
CA GLY A 430 18.39 -17.38 -3.39
C GLY A 430 17.06 -17.20 -4.13
N ALA A 431 16.11 -18.12 -3.96
CA ALA A 431 14.79 -18.00 -4.58
C ALA A 431 13.99 -16.82 -4.04
N ALA A 432 14.06 -16.51 -2.73
CA ALA A 432 13.39 -15.35 -2.15
C ALA A 432 13.95 -14.01 -2.65
N VAL A 433 15.28 -13.91 -2.83
CA VAL A 433 15.92 -12.72 -3.42
C VAL A 433 15.53 -12.58 -4.89
N MET A 434 15.57 -13.67 -5.66
CA MET A 434 15.14 -13.66 -7.07
C MET A 434 13.65 -13.29 -7.21
N PHE A 435 12.79 -13.78 -6.32
CA PHE A 435 11.37 -13.42 -6.30
C PHE A 435 11.16 -11.94 -5.95
N ALA A 436 11.90 -11.39 -4.98
CA ALA A 436 11.82 -9.97 -4.64
C ALA A 436 12.30 -9.07 -5.80
N VAL A 437 13.37 -9.46 -6.49
CA VAL A 437 13.85 -8.75 -7.70
C VAL A 437 12.83 -8.83 -8.83
N ALA A 438 12.26 -10.02 -9.09
CA ALA A 438 11.23 -10.21 -10.11
C ALA A 438 9.96 -9.40 -9.81
N ALA A 439 9.50 -9.40 -8.55
CA ALA A 439 8.35 -8.60 -8.12
C ALA A 439 8.62 -7.09 -8.28
N GLY A 440 9.83 -6.63 -7.92
CA GLY A 440 10.24 -5.24 -8.12
C GLY A 440 10.24 -4.83 -9.60
N LEU A 441 10.81 -5.67 -10.48
CA LEU A 441 10.80 -5.45 -11.93
C LEU A 441 9.37 -5.42 -12.50
N LEU A 442 8.48 -6.29 -12.00
CA LEU A 442 7.09 -6.35 -12.45
C LEU A 442 6.28 -5.12 -12.02
N CYS A 443 6.52 -4.57 -10.83
CA CYS A 443 5.93 -3.30 -10.40
C CYS A 443 6.40 -2.14 -11.29
N VAL A 444 7.70 -2.07 -11.62
CA VAL A 444 8.22 -1.03 -12.53
C VAL A 444 7.58 -1.18 -13.91
N ALA A 445 7.53 -2.40 -14.47
CA ALA A 445 6.89 -2.66 -15.76
C ALA A 445 5.40 -2.28 -15.76
N GLY A 446 4.67 -2.54 -14.66
CA GLY A 446 3.27 -2.14 -14.50
C GLY A 446 3.06 -0.62 -14.52
N LEU A 447 3.93 0.14 -13.85
CA LEU A 447 3.87 1.61 -13.83
C LEU A 447 4.12 2.21 -15.23
N PHE A 448 5.14 1.72 -15.94
CA PHE A 448 5.38 2.14 -17.33
C PHE A 448 4.24 1.71 -18.26
N GLY A 449 3.68 0.52 -18.09
CA GLY A 449 2.53 0.02 -18.85
C GLY A 449 1.28 0.91 -18.68
N PHE A 450 0.99 1.34 -17.45
CA PHE A 450 -0.13 2.24 -17.18
C PHE A 450 0.05 3.61 -17.86
N SER A 451 1.25 4.20 -17.78
CA SER A 451 1.58 5.48 -18.44
C SER A 451 1.42 5.40 -19.97
N TYR A 452 1.89 4.30 -20.57
CA TYR A 452 1.74 4.04 -22.00
C TYR A 452 0.28 3.88 -22.43
N LEU A 453 -0.53 3.13 -21.67
CA LEU A 453 -1.95 2.94 -21.96
C LEU A 453 -2.73 4.25 -21.92
N GLN A 454 -2.43 5.12 -20.95
CA GLN A 454 -3.07 6.43 -20.85
C GLN A 454 -2.71 7.32 -22.05
N SER A 455 -1.44 7.33 -22.45
CA SER A 455 -0.95 8.05 -23.64
C SER A 455 -1.62 7.54 -24.93
N ARG A 456 -1.74 6.22 -25.09
CA ARG A 456 -2.46 5.59 -26.23
C ARG A 456 -3.95 5.93 -26.25
N ASN A 457 -4.61 5.95 -25.10
CA ASN A 457 -6.04 6.27 -25.02
C ASN A 457 -6.29 7.74 -25.38
N LEU A 458 -5.45 8.66 -24.91
CA LEU A 458 -5.51 10.07 -25.28
C LEU A 458 -5.39 10.25 -26.80
N GLN A 459 -4.38 9.63 -27.43
CA GLN A 459 -4.19 9.71 -28.88
C GLN A 459 -5.37 9.11 -29.66
N LYS A 460 -5.91 7.96 -29.23
CA LYS A 460 -7.08 7.34 -29.86
C LYS A 460 -8.32 8.24 -29.76
N ASN A 461 -8.56 8.85 -28.60
CA ASN A 461 -9.72 9.71 -28.37
C ASN A 461 -9.64 10.97 -29.25
N VAL A 462 -8.46 11.60 -29.31
CA VAL A 462 -8.22 12.77 -30.17
C VAL A 462 -8.39 12.40 -31.64
N LEU A 463 -7.79 11.31 -32.10
CA LEU A 463 -7.89 10.87 -33.49
C LEU A 463 -9.33 10.52 -33.88
N ALA A 464 -10.07 9.82 -33.03
CA ALA A 464 -11.46 9.45 -33.27
C ALA A 464 -12.35 10.70 -33.38
N ALA A 465 -12.25 11.63 -32.42
CA ALA A 465 -13.02 12.88 -32.44
C ALA A 465 -12.65 13.76 -33.64
N ALA A 466 -11.36 13.90 -33.97
CA ALA A 466 -10.92 14.64 -35.14
C ALA A 466 -11.46 14.02 -36.43
N SER A 467 -11.37 12.69 -36.58
CA SER A 467 -11.85 11.99 -37.78
C SER A 467 -13.36 12.10 -37.99
N ALA A 468 -14.16 12.11 -36.91
CA ALA A 468 -15.60 12.30 -36.98
C ALA A 468 -15.97 13.72 -37.45
N LEU A 469 -15.14 14.71 -37.12
CA LEU A 469 -15.37 16.10 -37.50
C LEU A 469 -14.82 16.48 -38.88
N SER A 470 -13.79 15.79 -39.39
CA SER A 470 -13.15 16.06 -40.69
C SER A 470 -14.13 16.10 -41.88
N GLY A 471 -15.22 15.33 -41.83
CA GLY A 471 -16.24 15.25 -42.90
C GLY A 471 -17.40 16.25 -42.76
N SER A 472 -17.48 17.03 -41.69
CA SER A 472 -18.56 18.01 -41.52
C SER A 472 -18.43 19.15 -42.55
N PRO A 473 -19.49 19.68 -43.17
CA PRO A 473 -19.41 20.88 -43.99
C PRO A 473 -19.34 22.15 -43.11
N GLU A 474 -18.97 23.29 -43.71
CA GLU A 474 -19.05 24.60 -43.04
C GLU A 474 -20.51 25.06 -43.00
N LEU A 475 -20.97 25.50 -41.83
CA LEU A 475 -22.38 25.83 -41.60
C LEU A 475 -22.69 27.27 -42.06
N SER A 476 -23.84 27.45 -42.72
CA SER A 476 -24.34 28.76 -43.12
C SER A 476 -25.15 29.44 -42.02
N VAL A 477 -25.51 30.72 -42.21
CA VAL A 477 -26.35 31.50 -41.27
C VAL A 477 -27.65 30.75 -40.95
N GLY A 478 -27.96 30.61 -39.65
CA GLY A 478 -29.17 29.94 -39.16
C GLY A 478 -29.10 28.41 -39.13
N GLN A 479 -28.02 27.79 -39.62
CA GLN A 479 -27.77 26.36 -39.45
C GLN A 479 -27.04 26.08 -38.13
N LEU A 480 -27.58 25.19 -37.32
CA LEU A 480 -27.03 24.83 -36.01
C LEU A 480 -26.26 23.51 -36.09
N ALA A 481 -25.11 23.44 -35.42
CA ALA A 481 -24.37 22.20 -35.23
C ALA A 481 -25.25 21.14 -34.54
N SER A 482 -25.08 19.87 -34.94
CA SER A 482 -25.75 18.75 -34.31
C SER A 482 -25.17 18.45 -32.93
N ILE A 483 -25.94 17.77 -32.08
CA ILE A 483 -25.47 17.36 -30.74
C ILE A 483 -24.22 16.48 -30.85
N ASP A 484 -24.17 15.53 -31.80
CA ASP A 484 -23.00 14.68 -32.00
C ASP A 484 -21.75 15.50 -32.40
N GLN A 485 -21.87 16.48 -33.31
CA GLN A 485 -20.77 17.37 -33.67
C GLN A 485 -20.24 18.15 -32.45
N LEU A 486 -21.14 18.67 -31.63
CA LEU A 486 -20.77 19.39 -30.40
C LEU A 486 -20.14 18.46 -29.35
N GLN A 487 -20.58 17.20 -29.24
CA GLN A 487 -19.97 16.21 -28.36
C GLN A 487 -18.55 15.82 -28.84
N GLN A 488 -18.32 15.66 -30.14
CA GLN A 488 -16.96 15.42 -30.66
C GLN A 488 -16.06 16.63 -30.42
N LEU A 489 -16.58 17.84 -30.61
CA LEU A 489 -15.84 19.08 -30.33
C LEU A 489 -15.49 19.20 -28.84
N GLU A 490 -16.40 18.79 -27.94
CA GLU A 490 -16.13 18.75 -26.50
C GLU A 490 -15.06 17.71 -26.12
N ARG A 491 -14.97 16.57 -26.82
CA ARG A 491 -13.88 15.60 -26.59
C ARG A 491 -12.51 16.18 -26.93
N LEU A 492 -12.42 16.99 -27.99
CA LEU A 492 -11.20 17.70 -28.35
C LEU A 492 -10.86 18.78 -27.30
N ARG A 493 -11.85 19.62 -26.94
CA ARG A 493 -11.71 20.68 -25.93
C ARG A 493 -11.27 20.13 -24.57
N SER A 494 -11.93 19.10 -24.07
CA SER A 494 -11.63 18.48 -22.78
C SER A 494 -10.23 17.87 -22.75
N SER A 495 -9.80 17.22 -23.85
CA SER A 495 -8.43 16.72 -24.00
C SER A 495 -7.41 17.85 -23.96
N LEU A 496 -7.65 18.94 -24.70
CA LEU A 496 -6.77 20.11 -24.72
C LEU A 496 -6.68 20.77 -23.35
N ASN A 497 -7.83 21.04 -22.71
CA ASN A 497 -7.91 21.63 -21.38
C ASN A 497 -7.20 20.76 -20.33
N SER A 498 -7.29 19.43 -20.43
CA SER A 498 -6.58 18.52 -19.51
C SER A 498 -5.05 18.57 -19.67
N ILE A 499 -4.55 18.77 -20.90
CA ILE A 499 -3.12 18.92 -21.16
C ILE A 499 -2.64 20.26 -20.60
N GLU A 500 -3.39 21.33 -20.85
CA GLU A 500 -3.06 22.66 -20.35
C GLU A 500 -3.12 22.78 -18.83
N SER A 501 -4.11 22.17 -18.18
CA SER A 501 -4.17 22.12 -16.71
C SER A 501 -2.97 21.35 -16.14
N SER A 502 -2.58 20.24 -16.79
CA SER A 502 -1.42 19.44 -16.38
C SER A 502 -0.09 20.19 -16.54
N GLU A 503 0.02 21.15 -17.47
CA GLU A 503 1.20 22.01 -17.58
C GLU A 503 1.27 23.08 -16.49
N ARG A 504 0.11 23.60 -16.05
CA ARG A 504 0.04 24.63 -14.98
C ARG A 504 0.22 24.03 -13.59
N GLU A 505 -0.39 22.88 -13.33
CA GLU A 505 -0.45 22.23 -12.01
C GLU A 505 0.59 21.12 -11.82
N GLY A 506 1.18 20.64 -12.92
CA GLY A 506 2.13 19.52 -12.95
C GLY A 506 1.46 18.18 -13.29
N LEU A 507 2.23 17.30 -13.94
CA LEU A 507 1.73 15.98 -14.36
C LEU A 507 1.43 15.09 -13.14
N PRO A 508 0.32 14.32 -13.15
CA PRO A 508 0.08 13.26 -12.16
C PRO A 508 1.26 12.27 -12.07
N PRO A 509 1.51 11.62 -10.92
CA PRO A 509 2.63 10.70 -10.74
C PRO A 509 2.71 9.56 -11.77
N SER A 510 1.56 9.08 -12.24
CA SER A 510 1.44 8.07 -13.29
C SER A 510 1.89 8.56 -14.68
N GLN A 511 1.88 9.87 -14.91
CA GLN A 511 2.22 10.52 -16.19
C GLN A 511 3.63 11.12 -16.20
N GLN A 512 4.27 11.26 -15.04
CA GLN A 512 5.65 11.75 -14.89
C GLN A 512 6.72 10.77 -15.38
N LEU A 513 6.34 9.53 -15.75
CA LEU A 513 7.25 8.45 -16.13
C LEU A 513 7.81 8.58 -17.57
N GLY A 514 7.61 9.72 -18.23
CA GLY A 514 8.22 10.07 -19.51
C GLY A 514 7.57 9.46 -20.76
N LEU A 515 6.54 8.62 -20.62
CA LEU A 515 5.79 8.02 -21.73
C LEU A 515 4.49 8.77 -22.10
N TYR A 516 4.15 9.81 -21.35
CA TYR A 516 3.00 10.65 -21.62
C TYR A 516 3.26 11.58 -22.81
N SER A 517 2.37 11.57 -23.81
CA SER A 517 2.55 12.31 -25.08
C SER A 517 1.74 13.61 -25.18
N GLY A 518 1.04 14.02 -24.13
CA GLY A 518 0.14 15.19 -24.18
C GLY A 518 0.82 16.48 -24.63
N GLY A 519 2.03 16.76 -24.14
CA GLY A 519 2.80 17.95 -24.56
C GLY A 519 3.24 17.92 -26.03
N GLN A 520 3.43 16.74 -26.63
CA GLN A 520 3.83 16.61 -28.04
C GLN A 520 2.67 16.87 -29.00
N ILE A 521 1.45 16.48 -28.62
CA ILE A 521 0.27 16.61 -29.48
C ILE A 521 -0.51 17.91 -29.27
N LYS A 522 -0.13 18.73 -28.28
CA LYS A 522 -0.87 19.93 -27.87
C LYS A 522 -1.08 20.91 -29.03
N ALA A 523 -0.01 21.22 -29.77
CA ALA A 523 -0.08 22.18 -30.87
C ALA A 523 -1.06 21.72 -31.97
N ASP A 524 -0.92 20.46 -32.40
CA ASP A 524 -1.80 19.86 -33.41
C ASP A 524 -3.25 19.78 -32.92
N LEU A 525 -3.46 19.34 -31.68
CA LEU A 525 -4.80 19.26 -31.06
C LEU A 525 -5.45 20.64 -30.97
N SER A 526 -4.71 21.67 -30.56
CA SER A 526 -5.18 23.04 -30.50
C SER A 526 -5.62 23.53 -31.88
N GLN A 527 -4.81 23.31 -32.91
CA GLN A 527 -5.14 23.70 -34.28
C GLN A 527 -6.40 22.98 -34.79
N ILE A 528 -6.51 21.67 -34.57
CA ILE A 528 -7.69 20.87 -34.98
C ILE A 528 -8.94 21.34 -34.24
N TYR A 529 -8.84 21.60 -32.94
CA TYR A 529 -9.96 22.09 -32.14
C TYR A 529 -10.48 23.43 -32.67
N PHE A 530 -9.61 24.44 -32.79
CA PHE A 530 -10.03 25.78 -33.21
C PHE A 530 -10.54 25.82 -34.65
N ALA A 531 -9.97 25.02 -35.56
CA ALA A 531 -10.49 24.91 -36.93
C ALA A 531 -11.94 24.38 -36.97
N ASN A 532 -12.25 23.34 -36.17
CA ASN A 532 -13.60 22.80 -36.09
C ASN A 532 -14.56 23.69 -35.31
N PHE A 533 -14.10 24.35 -34.24
CA PHE A 533 -14.86 25.37 -33.53
C PHE A 533 -15.26 26.50 -34.47
N ASN A 534 -14.33 26.98 -35.30
CA ASN A 534 -14.62 28.03 -36.27
C ASN A 534 -15.75 27.64 -37.21
N LYS A 535 -15.61 26.45 -37.80
CA LYS A 535 -16.53 25.90 -38.80
C LYS A 535 -17.95 25.62 -38.28
N LEU A 536 -18.06 25.16 -37.03
CA LEU A 536 -19.32 24.72 -36.43
C LEU A 536 -20.04 25.82 -35.64
N LEU A 537 -19.29 26.76 -35.05
CA LEU A 537 -19.82 27.72 -34.08
C LEU A 537 -19.46 29.17 -34.41
N LEU A 538 -18.18 29.50 -34.57
CA LEU A 538 -17.78 30.92 -34.69
C LEU A 538 -18.21 31.55 -36.01
N HIS A 539 -17.84 30.95 -37.15
CA HIS A 539 -18.14 31.49 -38.48
C HIS A 539 -19.66 31.71 -38.71
N PRO A 540 -20.57 30.74 -38.46
CA PRO A 540 -22.00 31.00 -38.65
C PRO A 540 -22.52 32.09 -37.69
N THR A 541 -21.97 32.19 -36.48
CA THR A 541 -22.29 33.26 -35.52
C THR A 541 -21.81 34.63 -35.98
N GLU A 542 -20.61 34.72 -36.57
CA GLU A 542 -20.05 35.97 -37.11
C GLU A 542 -20.83 36.48 -38.32
N LEU A 543 -21.27 35.57 -39.21
CA LEU A 543 -22.18 35.93 -40.30
C LEU A 543 -23.53 36.41 -39.76
N ALA A 544 -24.09 35.76 -38.74
CA ALA A 544 -25.33 36.19 -38.10
C ALA A 544 -25.19 37.55 -37.40
N LEU A 545 -24.05 37.81 -36.73
CA LEU A 545 -23.71 39.12 -36.17
C LEU A 545 -23.67 40.18 -37.26
N THR A 546 -22.98 39.89 -38.36
CA THR A 546 -22.84 40.80 -39.51
C THR A 546 -24.19 41.14 -40.12
N GLU A 547 -25.03 40.13 -40.34
CA GLU A 547 -26.38 40.32 -40.87
C GLU A 547 -27.26 41.15 -39.94
N GLN A 548 -27.23 40.87 -38.63
CA GLN A 548 -28.00 41.62 -37.64
C GLN A 548 -27.52 43.07 -37.54
N LEU A 549 -26.22 43.34 -37.61
CA LEU A 549 -25.65 44.68 -37.59
C LEU A 549 -25.97 45.48 -38.87
N ASN A 550 -26.02 44.82 -40.03
CA ASN A 550 -26.43 45.44 -41.29
C ASN A 550 -27.93 45.76 -41.36
N ARG A 551 -28.76 45.02 -40.60
CA ARG A 551 -30.22 45.27 -40.52
C ARG A 551 -30.62 46.36 -39.54
N LEU A 552 -29.68 46.92 -38.77
CA LEU A 552 -29.96 47.99 -37.81
C LEU A 552 -30.54 49.23 -38.50
N SER A 553 -31.75 49.60 -38.13
CA SER A 553 -32.48 50.76 -38.62
C SER A 553 -33.35 51.36 -37.50
N PRO A 554 -33.65 52.68 -37.50
CA PRO A 554 -34.53 53.32 -36.51
C PRO A 554 -35.89 52.64 -36.34
N THR A 555 -36.37 51.94 -37.37
CA THR A 555 -37.67 51.26 -37.37
C THR A 555 -37.63 49.80 -36.91
N SER A 556 -36.45 49.26 -36.61
CA SER A 556 -36.24 47.82 -36.34
C SER A 556 -36.67 47.37 -34.95
N GLY A 557 -36.94 48.32 -34.04
CA GLY A 557 -37.27 48.03 -32.64
C GLY A 557 -36.09 47.50 -31.80
N ASP A 558 -34.88 47.37 -32.35
CA ASP A 558 -33.66 47.05 -31.59
C ASP A 558 -33.32 48.24 -30.66
N ASP A 559 -33.11 47.95 -29.38
CA ASP A 559 -32.65 48.96 -28.42
C ASP A 559 -31.13 49.20 -28.53
N PHE A 560 -30.65 50.31 -27.98
CA PHE A 560 -29.23 50.65 -27.95
C PHE A 560 -28.40 49.52 -27.35
N GLY A 561 -28.86 48.88 -26.27
CA GLY A 561 -28.13 47.83 -25.56
C GLY A 561 -27.88 46.59 -26.42
N SER A 562 -28.89 46.14 -27.18
CA SER A 562 -28.84 45.02 -28.11
C SER A 562 -27.84 45.29 -29.23
N ALA A 563 -27.98 46.44 -29.91
CA ALA A 563 -27.08 46.85 -30.98
C ALA A 563 -25.63 47.02 -30.49
N TYR A 564 -25.45 47.59 -29.29
CA TYR A 564 -24.16 47.77 -28.64
C TYR A 564 -23.47 46.43 -28.35
N LYS A 565 -24.17 45.49 -27.70
CA LYS A 565 -23.62 44.17 -27.35
C LYS A 565 -23.19 43.40 -28.60
N LYS A 566 -24.00 43.43 -29.67
CA LYS A 566 -23.69 42.79 -30.96
C LYS A 566 -22.42 43.40 -31.60
N LEU A 567 -22.33 44.73 -31.65
CA LEU A 567 -21.15 45.42 -32.22
C LEU A 567 -19.89 45.14 -31.40
N LYS A 568 -20.00 45.19 -30.07
CA LYS A 568 -18.88 44.91 -29.17
C LYS A 568 -18.39 43.46 -29.35
N ALA A 569 -19.30 42.48 -29.41
CA ALA A 569 -18.92 41.09 -29.66
C ALA A 569 -18.24 40.92 -31.02
N TYR A 570 -18.77 41.53 -32.08
CA TYR A 570 -18.16 41.51 -33.42
C TYR A 570 -16.74 42.10 -33.43
N LEU A 571 -16.52 43.23 -32.75
CA LEU A 571 -15.19 43.84 -32.66
C LEU A 571 -14.21 42.98 -31.84
N ILE A 572 -14.67 42.29 -30.80
CA ILE A 572 -13.83 41.39 -29.99
C ILE A 572 -13.38 40.18 -30.81
N THR A 573 -14.26 39.56 -31.61
CA THR A 573 -13.88 38.36 -32.38
C THR A 573 -13.01 38.68 -33.59
N THR A 574 -13.11 39.90 -34.14
CA THR A 574 -12.38 40.31 -35.35
C THR A 574 -11.10 41.09 -35.06
N SER A 575 -11.21 42.25 -34.39
CA SER A 575 -10.17 43.29 -34.40
C SER A 575 -9.57 43.61 -33.03
N ASN A 576 -10.26 43.28 -31.93
CA ASN A 576 -9.86 43.60 -30.56
C ASN A 576 -9.93 42.38 -29.63
N PRO A 577 -9.22 41.27 -29.96
CA PRO A 577 -9.27 40.02 -29.18
C PRO A 577 -8.80 40.20 -27.73
N GLU A 578 -7.91 41.16 -27.46
CA GLU A 578 -7.42 41.48 -26.12
C GLU A 578 -8.48 42.09 -25.19
N LYS A 579 -9.63 42.49 -25.74
CA LYS A 579 -10.80 42.97 -24.98
C LYS A 579 -11.78 41.85 -24.61
N SER A 580 -11.45 40.60 -24.94
CA SER A 580 -12.30 39.44 -24.66
C SER A 580 -12.49 39.18 -23.17
N SER A 581 -13.71 38.82 -22.79
CA SER A 581 -14.10 38.37 -21.46
C SER A 581 -15.15 37.28 -21.60
N ALA A 582 -14.96 36.14 -20.93
CA ALA A 582 -15.91 35.03 -20.98
C ALA A 582 -17.31 35.43 -20.48
N ASP A 583 -17.38 36.27 -19.43
CA ASP A 583 -18.64 36.73 -18.84
C ASP A 583 -19.50 37.56 -19.79
N PHE A 584 -18.86 38.24 -20.76
CA PHE A 584 -19.54 39.05 -21.75
C PHE A 584 -19.69 38.33 -23.10
N LEU A 585 -18.58 37.85 -23.66
CA LEU A 585 -18.53 37.39 -25.05
C LEU A 585 -19.29 36.07 -25.22
N ALA A 586 -19.09 35.11 -24.32
CA ALA A 586 -19.71 33.80 -24.45
C ALA A 586 -21.25 33.83 -24.47
N PRO A 587 -21.96 34.50 -23.52
CA PRO A 587 -23.41 34.56 -23.57
C PRO A 587 -23.95 35.36 -24.76
N VAL A 588 -23.22 36.38 -25.24
CA VAL A 588 -23.62 37.13 -26.44
C VAL A 588 -23.49 36.26 -27.70
N LEU A 589 -22.37 35.56 -27.87
CA LEU A 589 -22.16 34.65 -29.00
C LEU A 589 -23.16 33.49 -28.96
N ALA A 590 -23.42 32.89 -27.80
CA ALA A 590 -24.41 31.82 -27.66
C ALA A 590 -25.83 32.28 -28.01
N LYS A 591 -26.22 33.49 -27.59
CA LYS A 591 -27.53 34.07 -27.92
C LYS A 591 -27.67 34.34 -29.42
N VAL A 592 -26.63 34.88 -30.05
CA VAL A 592 -26.64 35.15 -31.49
C VAL A 592 -26.64 33.85 -32.29
N TRP A 593 -25.82 32.88 -31.89
CA TRP A 593 -25.78 31.54 -32.47
C TRP A 593 -27.16 30.87 -32.45
N ALA A 594 -27.87 30.91 -31.32
CA ALA A 594 -29.20 30.34 -31.19
C ALA A 594 -30.25 30.99 -32.11
N SER A 595 -30.01 32.22 -32.58
CA SER A 595 -30.87 32.95 -33.52
C SER A 595 -32.36 33.02 -33.11
N GLY A 596 -32.64 33.05 -31.80
CA GLY A 596 -34.00 33.10 -31.26
C GLY A 596 -34.74 31.76 -31.20
N ASN A 597 -34.09 30.64 -31.54
CA ASN A 597 -34.67 29.30 -31.43
C ASN A 597 -34.63 28.80 -29.98
N THR A 598 -35.69 28.09 -29.56
CA THR A 598 -35.68 27.29 -28.32
C THR A 598 -34.88 26.01 -28.57
N LEU A 599 -33.72 25.88 -27.94
CA LEU A 599 -32.81 24.75 -28.13
C LEU A 599 -32.98 23.68 -27.03
N GLU A 600 -32.57 22.45 -27.31
CA GLU A 600 -32.46 21.44 -26.27
C GLU A 600 -31.39 21.84 -25.23
N PRO A 601 -31.62 21.58 -23.92
CA PRO A 601 -30.70 22.00 -22.86
C PRO A 601 -29.26 21.50 -23.04
N GLU A 602 -29.09 20.27 -23.54
CA GLU A 602 -27.77 19.69 -23.80
C GLU A 602 -27.03 20.44 -24.91
N ARG A 603 -27.72 20.75 -26.02
CA ARG A 603 -27.15 21.48 -27.15
C ARG A 603 -26.68 22.87 -26.73
N GLN A 604 -27.53 23.57 -25.97
CA GLN A 604 -27.21 24.91 -25.45
C GLN A 604 -26.00 24.87 -24.50
N SER A 605 -25.95 23.89 -23.59
CA SER A 605 -24.84 23.73 -22.65
C SER A 605 -23.51 23.43 -23.35
N LEU A 606 -23.51 22.53 -24.33
CA LEU A 606 -22.30 22.19 -25.10
C LEU A 606 -21.78 23.40 -25.88
N ALA A 607 -22.64 24.13 -26.58
CA ALA A 607 -22.26 25.33 -27.33
C ALA A 607 -21.74 26.43 -26.39
N GLN A 608 -22.43 26.68 -25.27
CA GLN A 608 -22.01 27.64 -24.25
C GLN A 608 -20.59 27.32 -23.73
N THR A 609 -20.32 26.05 -23.41
CA THR A 609 -19.00 25.59 -22.95
C THR A 609 -17.89 25.89 -23.98
N GLN A 610 -18.18 25.72 -25.27
CA GLN A 610 -17.21 26.05 -26.32
C GLN A 610 -16.96 27.56 -26.41
N PHE A 611 -18.02 28.39 -26.36
CA PHE A 611 -17.87 29.84 -26.41
C PHE A 611 -17.14 30.39 -25.18
N GLU A 612 -17.35 29.83 -23.99
CA GLU A 612 -16.61 30.18 -22.78
C GLU A 612 -15.12 29.86 -22.93
N PHE A 613 -14.80 28.65 -23.41
CA PHE A 613 -13.42 28.24 -23.64
C PHE A 613 -12.73 29.14 -24.67
N TYR A 614 -13.37 29.41 -25.80
CA TYR A 614 -12.87 30.33 -26.82
C TYR A 614 -12.65 31.74 -26.26
N SER A 615 -13.65 32.30 -25.56
CA SER A 615 -13.58 33.66 -25.01
C SER A 615 -12.44 33.84 -24.02
N ALA A 616 -12.15 32.81 -23.21
CA ALA A 616 -11.02 32.81 -22.27
C ALA A 616 -9.66 32.74 -22.99
N HIS A 617 -9.55 31.96 -24.07
CA HIS A 617 -8.32 31.83 -24.83
C HIS A 617 -8.02 33.07 -25.68
N LEU A 618 -9.07 33.69 -26.25
CA LEU A 618 -8.97 34.82 -27.18
C LEU A 618 -8.15 36.00 -26.63
N ALA A 619 -8.25 36.28 -25.33
CA ALA A 619 -7.52 37.36 -24.66
C ALA A 619 -5.99 37.13 -24.59
N THR A 620 -5.55 35.87 -24.68
CA THR A 620 -4.13 35.49 -24.55
C THR A 620 -3.49 35.11 -25.88
N SER A 621 -4.26 34.53 -26.79
CA SER A 621 -3.84 34.20 -28.15
C SER A 621 -5.09 34.15 -29.03
N ASN A 622 -5.06 34.78 -30.20
CA ASN A 622 -6.14 34.68 -31.19
C ASN A 622 -5.79 33.63 -32.27
N PRO A 623 -6.24 32.37 -32.13
CA PRO A 623 -5.97 31.32 -33.12
C PRO A 623 -6.78 31.49 -34.42
N LEU A 624 -7.76 32.39 -34.47
CA LEU A 624 -8.75 32.52 -35.55
C LEU A 624 -8.88 33.96 -36.07
N SER A 625 -7.77 34.72 -36.09
CA SER A 625 -7.79 36.14 -36.48
C SER A 625 -8.43 36.35 -37.86
N GLN A 626 -9.50 37.15 -37.91
CA GLN A 626 -10.18 37.57 -39.14
C GLN A 626 -10.19 39.10 -39.25
N GLU A 627 -10.12 39.63 -40.47
CA GLU A 627 -10.23 41.08 -40.70
C GLU A 627 -11.66 41.56 -40.45
N SER A 628 -11.81 42.68 -39.73
CA SER A 628 -13.11 43.30 -39.50
C SER A 628 -13.62 44.01 -40.76
N ASP A 629 -14.90 43.81 -41.10
CA ASP A 629 -15.55 44.59 -42.13
C ASP A 629 -15.86 46.01 -41.60
N ASN A 630 -15.06 46.97 -42.04
CA ASN A 630 -15.19 48.37 -41.65
C ASN A 630 -16.56 48.97 -42.03
N THR A 631 -17.24 48.46 -43.05
CA THR A 631 -18.55 48.99 -43.46
C THR A 631 -19.64 48.67 -42.43
N VAL A 632 -19.64 47.43 -41.92
CA VAL A 632 -20.56 46.95 -40.87
C VAL A 632 -20.33 47.73 -39.58
N VAL A 633 -19.05 47.92 -39.20
CA VAL A 633 -18.67 48.69 -38.00
C VAL A 633 -19.13 50.14 -38.11
N LEU A 634 -18.89 50.79 -39.24
CA LEU A 634 -19.31 52.19 -39.46
C LEU A 634 -20.84 52.34 -39.44
N HIS A 635 -21.57 51.43 -40.11
CA HIS A 635 -23.03 51.43 -40.11
C HIS A 635 -23.61 51.29 -38.70
N ALA A 636 -23.14 50.29 -37.94
CA ALA A 636 -23.57 50.05 -36.57
C ALA A 636 -23.22 51.23 -35.63
N ARG A 637 -22.04 51.82 -35.77
CA ARG A 637 -21.66 53.03 -35.01
C ARG A 637 -22.55 54.22 -35.37
N GLN A 638 -22.87 54.42 -36.65
CA GLN A 638 -23.75 55.50 -37.08
C GLN A 638 -25.17 55.34 -36.55
N TYR A 639 -25.69 54.11 -36.52
CA TYR A 639 -26.95 53.78 -35.87
C TYR A 639 -26.91 54.09 -34.36
N LEU A 640 -25.87 53.63 -33.65
CA LEU A 640 -25.71 53.88 -32.21
C LEU A 640 -25.56 55.37 -31.88
N LYS A 641 -24.99 56.18 -32.79
CA LYS A 641 -24.90 57.65 -32.65
C LYS A 641 -26.25 58.38 -32.72
N GLN A 642 -27.31 57.74 -33.20
CA GLN A 642 -28.66 58.33 -33.24
C GLN A 642 -29.34 58.32 -31.86
N PHE A 643 -28.84 57.54 -30.90
CA PHE A 643 -29.32 57.52 -29.53
C PHE A 643 -28.65 58.64 -28.73
N ASN A 644 -29.41 59.33 -27.86
CA ASN A 644 -28.90 60.47 -27.07
C ASN A 644 -27.66 60.03 -26.25
N GLY A 645 -26.69 60.93 -26.05
CA GLY A 645 -25.46 60.64 -25.30
C GLY A 645 -25.72 60.19 -23.85
N ALA A 646 -26.89 60.55 -23.30
CA ALA A 646 -27.43 60.07 -22.03
C ALA A 646 -27.64 58.55 -22.00
N GLU A 647 -28.13 57.94 -23.09
CA GLU A 647 -28.36 56.48 -23.18
C GLU A 647 -27.05 55.70 -23.00
N ARG A 648 -25.99 56.15 -23.66
CA ARG A 648 -24.67 55.51 -23.58
C ARG A 648 -24.14 55.51 -22.15
N ILE A 649 -24.26 56.66 -21.48
CA ILE A 649 -23.81 56.82 -20.08
C ILE A 649 -24.66 55.92 -19.18
N TYR A 650 -25.97 55.91 -19.38
CA TYR A 650 -26.90 55.08 -18.62
C TYR A 650 -26.56 53.59 -18.73
N GLN A 651 -26.32 53.07 -19.94
CA GLN A 651 -25.96 51.66 -20.14
C GLN A 651 -24.60 51.30 -19.54
N SER A 652 -23.64 52.22 -19.57
CA SER A 652 -22.34 52.05 -18.89
C SER A 652 -22.50 51.98 -17.36
N MET A 653 -23.35 52.85 -16.79
CA MET A 653 -23.70 52.81 -15.37
C MET A 653 -24.38 51.50 -14.98
N LEU A 654 -25.34 51.02 -15.79
CA LEU A 654 -26.00 49.73 -15.56
C LEU A 654 -25.00 48.56 -15.61
N ALA A 655 -24.11 48.54 -16.61
CA ALA A 655 -23.08 47.50 -16.72
C ALA A 655 -22.11 47.52 -15.53
N SER A 656 -21.72 48.71 -15.07
CA SER A 656 -20.87 48.88 -13.89
C SER A 656 -21.56 48.44 -12.61
N ALA A 657 -22.84 48.81 -12.42
CA ALA A 657 -23.64 48.40 -11.29
C ALA A 657 -23.87 46.88 -11.27
N ALA A 658 -23.97 46.22 -12.43
CA ALA A 658 -24.13 44.78 -12.54
C ALA A 658 -22.85 43.97 -12.29
N ARG A 659 -21.64 44.56 -12.41
CA ARG A 659 -20.37 43.81 -12.38
C ARG A 659 -20.17 42.95 -11.12
N ASN A 660 -20.55 43.45 -9.95
CA ASN A 660 -20.41 42.76 -8.66
C ASN A 660 -21.77 42.39 -8.04
N ASN A 661 -22.87 42.58 -8.77
CA ASN A 661 -24.21 42.33 -8.28
C ASN A 661 -24.87 41.28 -9.18
N PRO A 662 -25.14 40.06 -8.69
CA PRO A 662 -25.72 39.01 -9.51
C PRO A 662 -27.14 39.39 -9.97
N GLU A 663 -27.51 38.92 -11.15
CA GLU A 663 -28.90 38.98 -11.64
C GLU A 663 -29.82 38.16 -10.71
N MET A 664 -31.08 38.59 -10.60
CA MET A 664 -32.09 37.87 -9.83
C MET A 664 -32.89 36.97 -10.76
N ASP A 665 -32.53 35.69 -10.80
CA ASP A 665 -33.35 34.60 -11.34
C ASP A 665 -33.97 33.85 -10.16
N PHE A 666 -35.29 34.03 -9.97
CA PHE A 666 -36.02 33.47 -8.84
C PHE A 666 -35.98 31.94 -8.83
N ASN A 667 -36.28 31.29 -9.96
CA ASN A 667 -36.37 29.85 -10.02
C ASN A 667 -35.00 29.17 -9.92
N ARG A 668 -33.92 29.83 -10.36
CA ARG A 668 -32.54 29.37 -10.15
C ARG A 668 -32.08 29.54 -8.70
N ARG A 669 -32.43 30.66 -8.05
CA ARG A 669 -32.06 30.93 -6.65
C ARG A 669 -32.75 29.97 -5.68
N TYR A 670 -34.03 29.68 -5.90
CA TYR A 670 -34.82 28.77 -5.07
C TYR A 670 -35.09 27.46 -5.81
N ALA A 671 -34.11 26.55 -5.78
CA ALA A 671 -34.21 25.26 -6.47
C ALA A 671 -35.49 24.50 -6.06
N GLY A 672 -36.25 24.04 -7.05
CA GLY A 672 -37.54 23.33 -6.85
C GLY A 672 -38.78 24.24 -6.79
N SER A 673 -38.63 25.57 -6.72
CA SER A 673 -39.75 26.53 -6.75
C SER A 673 -40.62 26.41 -8.00
N ALA A 674 -40.01 26.12 -9.16
CA ALA A 674 -40.69 25.95 -10.45
C ALA A 674 -41.78 24.85 -10.47
N GLN A 675 -41.84 24.00 -9.45
CA GLN A 675 -42.91 23.01 -9.27
C GLN A 675 -44.26 23.67 -8.91
N VAL A 676 -44.24 24.86 -8.31
CA VAL A 676 -45.44 25.55 -7.80
C VAL A 676 -45.54 27.02 -8.22
N VAL A 677 -44.41 27.70 -8.43
CA VAL A 677 -44.35 29.10 -8.86
C VAL A 677 -43.29 29.23 -9.94
N ILE A 678 -43.69 29.70 -11.12
CA ILE A 678 -42.78 29.99 -12.23
C ILE A 678 -42.71 31.50 -12.40
N ASP A 679 -41.51 32.03 -12.42
CA ASP A 679 -41.23 33.40 -12.81
C ASP A 679 -40.25 33.40 -13.99
N SER A 680 -40.62 34.10 -15.05
CA SER A 680 -39.85 34.12 -16.31
C SER A 680 -39.03 35.39 -16.50
N HIS A 681 -39.13 36.33 -15.56
CA HIS A 681 -38.47 37.62 -15.66
C HIS A 681 -37.20 37.67 -14.81
N ILE A 682 -36.05 37.68 -15.47
CA ILE A 682 -34.76 37.82 -14.79
C ILE A 682 -34.49 39.31 -14.57
N VAL A 683 -34.42 39.74 -13.31
CA VAL A 683 -34.11 41.14 -12.99
C VAL A 683 -32.59 41.35 -13.08
N PRO A 684 -32.10 42.28 -13.93
CA PRO A 684 -30.66 42.52 -14.04
C PRO A 684 -30.04 42.97 -12.72
N GLY A 685 -28.78 42.59 -12.49
CA GLY A 685 -28.06 42.85 -11.23
C GLY A 685 -28.07 44.32 -10.79
N ALA A 686 -28.05 45.25 -11.76
CA ALA A 686 -28.11 46.70 -11.53
C ALA A 686 -29.42 47.18 -10.86
N PHE A 687 -30.51 46.41 -10.92
CA PHE A 687 -31.81 46.74 -10.31
C PHE A 687 -32.09 45.94 -9.02
N THR A 688 -31.14 45.13 -8.56
CA THR A 688 -31.23 44.49 -7.23
C THR A 688 -30.95 45.50 -6.12
N HIS A 689 -31.19 45.15 -4.86
CA HIS A 689 -30.88 46.00 -3.72
C HIS A 689 -29.38 46.40 -3.68
N GLY A 690 -28.47 45.46 -3.98
CA GLY A 690 -27.03 45.74 -4.10
C GLY A 690 -26.70 46.61 -5.32
N GLY A 691 -27.33 46.31 -6.46
CA GLY A 691 -27.21 47.10 -7.68
C GLY A 691 -27.71 48.53 -7.53
N PHE A 692 -28.78 48.74 -6.75
CA PHE A 692 -29.32 50.05 -6.41
C PHE A 692 -28.29 50.93 -5.69
N ALA A 693 -27.60 50.38 -4.69
CA ALA A 693 -26.54 51.10 -3.99
C ALA A 693 -25.40 51.48 -4.94
N ALA A 694 -25.01 50.56 -5.84
CA ALA A 694 -23.98 50.82 -6.85
C ALA A 694 -24.43 51.87 -7.89
N MET A 695 -25.69 51.84 -8.32
CA MET A 695 -26.24 52.83 -9.24
C MET A 695 -26.37 54.20 -8.59
N LYS A 696 -26.75 54.28 -7.30
CA LYS A 696 -26.78 55.54 -6.55
C LYS A 696 -25.40 56.19 -6.48
N ASP A 697 -24.33 55.42 -6.31
CA ASP A 697 -22.94 55.91 -6.41
C ASP A 697 -22.60 56.38 -7.84
N ALA A 698 -23.01 55.60 -8.85
CA ALA A 698 -22.76 55.93 -10.25
C ALA A 698 -23.45 57.23 -10.70
N LEU A 699 -24.72 57.42 -10.30
CA LEU A 699 -25.50 58.64 -10.53
C LEU A 699 -24.92 59.85 -9.78
N GLY A 700 -24.27 59.64 -8.63
CA GLY A 700 -23.54 60.68 -7.91
C GLY A 700 -22.19 61.05 -8.53
N ASN A 701 -21.63 60.18 -9.39
CA ASN A 701 -20.32 60.36 -10.03
C ASN A 701 -20.38 60.04 -11.54
N PRO A 702 -21.24 60.71 -12.33
CA PRO A 702 -21.42 60.41 -13.76
C PRO A 702 -20.12 60.61 -14.56
N ASP A 703 -19.21 61.47 -14.06
CA ASP A 703 -17.90 61.80 -14.64
C ASP A 703 -17.02 60.57 -14.95
N ARG A 704 -17.21 59.45 -14.24
CA ARG A 704 -16.44 58.20 -14.45
C ARG A 704 -16.84 57.41 -15.70
N PHE A 705 -18.02 57.70 -16.25
CA PHE A 705 -18.61 56.92 -17.35
C PHE A 705 -18.51 57.63 -18.70
N TYR A 706 -17.93 58.84 -18.75
CA TYR A 706 -17.59 59.49 -20.00
C TYR A 706 -16.32 58.86 -20.62
N GLY A 707 -16.34 58.58 -21.92
CA GLY A 707 -15.18 58.04 -22.66
C GLY A 707 -14.90 56.53 -22.47
N VAL A 708 -15.70 55.83 -21.67
CA VAL A 708 -15.56 54.37 -21.46
C VAL A 708 -16.05 53.63 -22.72
N GLU A 709 -15.20 52.74 -23.26
CA GLU A 709 -15.44 51.92 -24.48
C GLU A 709 -15.47 52.69 -25.81
N GLU A 710 -14.65 53.75 -25.93
CA GLU A 710 -14.43 54.51 -27.18
C GLU A 710 -14.02 53.61 -28.37
N TRP A 711 -13.27 52.53 -28.11
CA TRP A 711 -12.89 51.54 -29.12
C TRP A 711 -14.10 50.84 -29.76
N VAL A 712 -15.27 50.78 -29.09
CA VAL A 712 -16.51 50.21 -29.64
C VAL A 712 -17.30 51.26 -30.43
N LEU A 713 -17.47 52.46 -29.88
CA LEU A 713 -18.39 53.47 -30.39
C LEU A 713 -17.75 54.52 -31.32
N GLY A 714 -16.42 54.61 -31.33
CA GLY A 714 -15.66 55.67 -32.00
C GLY A 714 -15.63 56.98 -31.20
N GLU A 715 -14.87 57.97 -31.71
CA GLU A 715 -14.72 59.29 -31.08
C GLU A 715 -16.09 59.93 -30.77
N ALA A 716 -16.27 60.34 -29.51
CA ALA A 716 -17.51 60.91 -29.01
C ALA A 716 -17.68 62.36 -29.49
N SER A 717 -18.81 62.66 -30.14
CA SER A 717 -19.26 64.07 -30.25
C SER A 717 -19.56 64.59 -28.84
N ALA A 718 -19.07 65.79 -28.53
CA ALA A 718 -19.27 66.45 -27.24
C ALA A 718 -20.77 66.45 -26.86
N LEU A 719 -21.07 66.15 -25.60
CA LEU A 719 -22.42 66.21 -25.08
C LEU A 719 -22.88 67.67 -25.11
N ASN A 720 -23.99 67.94 -25.79
CA ASN A 720 -24.54 69.29 -25.94
C ASN A 720 -25.40 69.72 -24.73
N GLU A 721 -25.54 68.88 -23.70
CA GLU A 721 -26.37 69.10 -22.51
C GLU A 721 -25.54 69.45 -21.27
N SER A 722 -26.09 70.28 -20.37
CA SER A 722 -25.46 70.60 -19.08
C SER A 722 -25.43 69.39 -18.14
N LYS A 723 -24.37 69.27 -17.34
CA LYS A 723 -24.14 68.10 -16.44
C LYS A 723 -25.29 67.88 -15.46
N GLU A 724 -25.90 68.95 -14.98
CA GLU A 724 -26.98 68.93 -14.00
C GLU A 724 -28.29 68.41 -14.60
N GLN A 725 -28.63 68.81 -15.83
CA GLN A 725 -29.83 68.33 -16.53
C GLN A 725 -29.71 66.84 -16.88
N LEU A 726 -28.53 66.43 -17.36
CA LEU A 726 -28.24 65.04 -17.67
C LEU A 726 -28.29 64.15 -16.42
N GLY A 727 -27.75 64.61 -15.28
CA GLY A 727 -27.83 63.89 -14.01
C GLY A 727 -29.26 63.66 -13.54
N GLN A 728 -30.13 64.66 -13.68
CA GLN A 728 -31.55 64.54 -13.34
C GLN A 728 -32.28 63.58 -14.28
N GLU A 729 -32.05 63.68 -15.60
CA GLU A 729 -32.65 62.79 -16.61
C GLU A 729 -32.28 61.32 -16.35
N LEU A 730 -31.01 61.04 -16.05
CA LEU A 730 -30.54 59.70 -15.72
C LEU A 730 -31.16 59.15 -14.42
N SER A 731 -31.33 59.99 -13.41
CA SER A 731 -31.95 59.62 -12.13
C SER A 731 -33.44 59.32 -12.29
N ASP A 732 -34.18 60.17 -13.01
CA ASP A 732 -35.61 59.99 -13.26
C ASP A 732 -35.86 58.73 -14.08
N ARG A 733 -35.02 58.50 -15.10
CA ARG A 733 -35.05 57.29 -15.91
C ARG A 733 -34.77 56.04 -15.09
N TYR A 734 -33.68 56.03 -14.30
CA TYR A 734 -33.35 54.88 -13.47
C TYR A 734 -34.48 54.56 -12.49
N THR A 735 -35.10 55.58 -11.89
CA THR A 735 -36.24 55.41 -10.98
C THR A 735 -37.38 54.70 -11.70
N LYS A 736 -37.75 55.16 -12.90
CA LYS A 736 -38.82 54.54 -13.70
C LYS A 736 -38.49 53.09 -14.07
N ASP A 737 -37.28 52.83 -14.55
CA ASP A 737 -36.86 51.49 -14.95
C ASP A 737 -36.81 50.55 -13.74
N TYR A 738 -36.32 51.02 -12.59
CA TYR A 738 -36.28 50.23 -11.35
C TYR A 738 -37.67 49.76 -10.92
N LEU A 739 -38.64 50.68 -10.90
CA LEU A 739 -40.02 50.33 -10.56
C LEU A 739 -40.62 49.36 -11.59
N ASN A 740 -40.35 49.57 -12.88
CA ASN A 740 -40.87 48.69 -13.93
C ASN A 740 -40.28 47.27 -13.86
N GLN A 741 -38.98 47.13 -13.60
CA GLN A 741 -38.34 45.80 -13.49
C GLN A 741 -38.98 44.95 -12.39
N TRP A 742 -39.30 45.54 -11.24
CA TRP A 742 -39.94 44.82 -10.14
C TRP A 742 -41.45 44.64 -10.34
N ARG A 743 -42.12 45.53 -11.09
CA ARG A 743 -43.51 45.31 -11.55
C ARG A 743 -43.57 44.14 -12.53
N ASP A 744 -42.65 44.09 -13.49
CA ASP A 744 -42.57 43.01 -14.48
C ASP A 744 -42.22 41.67 -13.83
N PHE A 745 -41.33 41.65 -12.83
CA PHE A 745 -41.06 40.47 -11.99
C PHE A 745 -42.34 39.90 -11.36
N LEU A 746 -43.15 40.75 -10.72
CA LEU A 746 -44.41 40.28 -10.11
C LEU A 746 -45.48 39.91 -11.14
N LYS A 747 -45.48 40.55 -12.31
CA LYS A 747 -46.42 40.28 -13.40
C LYS A 747 -46.11 38.99 -14.14
N ALA A 748 -44.83 38.66 -14.32
CA ALA A 748 -44.34 37.46 -14.98
C ALA A 748 -44.48 36.20 -14.11
N ALA A 749 -44.55 36.37 -12.80
CA ALA A 749 -44.80 35.28 -11.87
C ALA A 749 -46.19 34.67 -12.06
N THR A 750 -46.25 33.33 -12.02
CA THR A 750 -47.49 32.56 -12.14
C THR A 750 -47.47 31.35 -11.21
N VAL A 751 -48.63 31.02 -10.64
CA VAL A 751 -48.82 29.79 -9.87
C VAL A 751 -49.12 28.63 -10.83
N VAL A 752 -48.40 27.53 -10.68
CA VAL A 752 -48.56 26.34 -11.53
C VAL A 752 -49.92 25.70 -11.29
N ARG A 753 -50.68 25.47 -12.37
CA ARG A 753 -52.01 24.85 -12.32
C ARG A 753 -51.97 23.43 -11.76
N PHE A 754 -53.10 23.00 -11.19
CA PHE A 754 -53.27 21.65 -10.66
C PHE A 754 -53.86 20.72 -11.72
N SER A 755 -53.21 19.58 -11.92
CA SER A 755 -53.61 18.55 -12.89
C SER A 755 -54.56 17.51 -12.32
N SER A 756 -54.46 17.22 -11.01
CA SER A 756 -55.26 16.24 -10.28
C SER A 756 -55.37 16.61 -8.80
N VAL A 757 -56.20 15.89 -8.03
CA VAL A 757 -56.35 16.14 -6.57
C VAL A 757 -55.05 15.81 -5.83
N ASN A 758 -54.36 14.75 -6.24
CA ASN A 758 -53.04 14.40 -5.71
C ASN A 758 -51.99 15.48 -5.99
N ASP A 759 -51.97 15.99 -7.23
CA ASP A 759 -51.08 17.10 -7.61
C ASP A 759 -51.42 18.39 -6.84
N ALA A 760 -52.70 18.74 -6.71
CA ALA A 760 -53.15 19.88 -5.91
C ALA A 760 -52.73 19.75 -4.43
N THR A 761 -52.86 18.56 -3.86
CA THR A 761 -52.49 18.27 -2.47
C THR A 761 -50.99 18.47 -2.24
N ASN A 762 -50.16 17.96 -3.16
CA ASN A 762 -48.70 18.12 -3.09
C ASN A 762 -48.27 19.58 -3.26
N LYS A 763 -48.82 20.29 -4.25
CA LYS A 763 -48.49 21.69 -4.53
C LYS A 763 -48.98 22.63 -3.42
N LEU A 764 -50.19 22.43 -2.89
CA LEU A 764 -50.69 23.22 -1.76
C LEU A 764 -49.87 22.99 -0.50
N ARG A 765 -49.39 21.76 -0.23
CA ARG A 765 -48.48 21.48 0.89
C ARG A 765 -47.18 22.27 0.77
N LEU A 766 -46.63 22.43 -0.44
CA LEU A 766 -45.45 23.25 -0.69
C LEU A 766 -45.77 24.75 -0.50
N LEU A 767 -46.92 25.21 -0.97
CA LEU A 767 -47.37 26.60 -0.87
C LEU A 767 -47.77 27.03 0.56
N SER A 768 -48.22 26.10 1.40
CA SER A 768 -48.58 26.35 2.81
C SER A 768 -47.45 26.07 3.81
N GLY A 769 -46.34 25.50 3.34
CA GLY A 769 -45.21 25.12 4.19
C GLY A 769 -44.33 26.30 4.62
N ASN A 770 -43.43 26.03 5.59
CA ASN A 770 -42.54 27.04 6.19
C ASN A 770 -41.56 27.71 5.19
N ARG A 771 -41.32 27.07 4.04
CA ARG A 771 -40.47 27.58 2.95
C ARG A 771 -41.30 27.72 1.66
N SER A 772 -42.49 28.31 1.77
CA SER A 772 -43.40 28.51 0.65
C SER A 772 -42.73 29.30 -0.47
N PRO A 773 -42.62 28.75 -1.71
CA PRO A 773 -42.03 29.48 -2.84
C PRO A 773 -42.79 30.75 -3.20
N LEU A 774 -44.10 30.79 -2.97
CA LEU A 774 -44.90 32.00 -3.18
C LEU A 774 -44.53 33.11 -2.18
N MET A 775 -44.30 32.73 -0.92
CA MET A 775 -43.85 33.70 0.10
C MET A 775 -42.40 34.14 -0.14
N GLN A 776 -41.53 33.24 -0.63
CA GLN A 776 -40.17 33.60 -1.05
C GLN A 776 -40.17 34.61 -2.19
N LEU A 777 -41.04 34.44 -3.19
CA LEU A 777 -41.21 35.39 -4.29
C LEU A 777 -41.55 36.80 -3.77
N PHE A 778 -42.53 36.91 -2.86
CA PHE A 778 -42.91 38.19 -2.27
C PHE A 778 -41.82 38.79 -1.39
N TRP A 779 -41.10 37.97 -0.63
CA TRP A 779 -39.96 38.43 0.16
C TRP A 779 -38.84 39.00 -0.71
N VAL A 780 -38.49 38.32 -1.83
CA VAL A 780 -37.50 38.83 -2.79
C VAL A 780 -37.92 40.20 -3.33
N ALA A 781 -39.17 40.33 -3.78
CA ALA A 781 -39.69 41.61 -4.26
C ALA A 781 -39.68 42.69 -3.16
N ALA A 782 -40.07 42.34 -1.93
CA ALA A 782 -40.11 43.27 -0.81
C ALA A 782 -38.71 43.80 -0.43
N VAL A 783 -37.70 42.92 -0.33
CA VAL A 783 -36.33 43.31 0.03
C VAL A 783 -35.72 44.22 -1.02
N ASN A 784 -35.95 43.94 -2.31
CA ASN A 784 -35.40 44.75 -3.38
C ASN A 784 -36.20 46.03 -3.66
N THR A 785 -37.46 46.14 -3.23
CA THR A 785 -38.27 47.36 -3.42
C THR A 785 -38.29 48.27 -2.19
N LYS A 786 -37.74 47.83 -1.06
CA LYS A 786 -37.53 48.64 0.15
C LYS A 786 -36.30 49.52 0.02
N VAL A 787 -36.29 50.36 -1.02
CA VAL A 787 -35.21 51.28 -1.36
C VAL A 787 -35.69 52.73 -1.27
N ASP A 788 -34.73 53.64 -1.08
CA ASP A 788 -34.97 55.09 -1.00
C ASP A 788 -35.15 55.67 -2.42
N LEU A 789 -36.29 55.33 -3.04
CA LEU A 789 -36.73 55.83 -4.35
C LEU A 789 -38.12 56.47 -4.25
N PRO A 790 -38.35 57.62 -4.92
CA PRO A 790 -39.67 58.21 -5.02
C PRO A 790 -40.70 57.20 -5.57
N GLY A 791 -41.81 57.03 -4.86
CA GLY A 791 -42.91 56.15 -5.28
C GLY A 791 -42.75 54.66 -4.93
N ALA A 792 -41.55 54.16 -4.67
CA ALA A 792 -41.30 52.72 -4.42
C ALA A 792 -42.10 52.16 -3.23
N ALA A 793 -42.11 52.87 -2.09
CA ALA A 793 -42.85 52.45 -0.89
C ALA A 793 -44.36 52.35 -1.12
N LYS A 794 -44.93 53.22 -1.97
CA LYS A 794 -46.36 53.20 -2.29
C LYS A 794 -46.68 52.12 -3.32
N SER A 795 -45.88 52.01 -4.38
CA SER A 795 -46.11 51.06 -5.48
C SER A 795 -45.91 49.59 -5.08
N PHE A 796 -45.08 49.31 -4.08
CA PHE A 796 -44.79 47.95 -3.62
C PHE A 796 -45.28 47.65 -2.19
N ASP A 797 -46.19 48.47 -1.66
CA ASP A 797 -46.76 48.30 -0.32
C ASP A 797 -47.30 46.88 -0.08
N ALA A 798 -48.00 46.30 -1.08
CA ALA A 798 -48.58 44.96 -0.98
C ALA A 798 -47.55 43.86 -0.68
N VAL A 799 -46.43 43.81 -1.42
CA VAL A 799 -45.36 42.81 -1.15
C VAL A 799 -44.62 43.10 0.15
N GLN A 800 -44.43 44.38 0.49
CA GLN A 800 -43.74 44.78 1.72
C GLN A 800 -44.55 44.43 2.98
N ARG A 801 -45.88 44.52 2.93
CA ARG A 801 -46.78 44.06 3.99
C ARG A 801 -46.82 42.55 4.10
N VAL A 802 -46.98 41.86 2.97
CA VAL A 802 -47.01 40.38 2.94
C VAL A 802 -45.73 39.78 3.50
N ALA A 803 -44.58 40.40 3.23
CA ALA A 803 -43.27 39.97 3.74
C ALA A 803 -42.86 40.67 5.05
N ASN A 804 -43.77 41.35 5.75
CA ASN A 804 -43.43 42.09 6.96
C ASN A 804 -42.95 41.15 8.07
N GLY A 805 -41.73 41.39 8.58
CA GLY A 805 -41.06 40.53 9.57
C GLY A 805 -40.47 39.24 9.00
N ALA A 806 -40.58 38.99 7.69
CA ALA A 806 -40.00 37.82 7.04
C ALA A 806 -38.47 37.97 6.85
N THR A 807 -37.77 36.84 6.88
CA THR A 807 -36.33 36.73 6.66
C THR A 807 -36.04 35.75 5.53
N GLU A 808 -34.79 35.68 5.06
CA GLU A 808 -34.40 34.75 4.00
C GLU A 808 -34.66 33.28 4.38
N ASP A 809 -34.37 32.91 5.64
CA ASP A 809 -34.58 31.56 6.17
C ASP A 809 -36.04 31.27 6.55
N HIS A 810 -36.80 32.32 6.85
CA HIS A 810 -38.22 32.24 7.21
C HIS A 810 -39.01 33.29 6.42
N PRO A 811 -39.40 32.99 5.16
CA PRO A 811 -39.99 33.96 4.23
C PRO A 811 -41.47 34.26 4.53
N ILE A 812 -41.97 33.94 5.73
CA ILE A 812 -43.37 34.11 6.10
C ILE A 812 -43.52 35.41 6.89
N GLY A 813 -44.34 36.33 6.37
CA GLY A 813 -44.67 37.56 7.08
C GLY A 813 -45.75 37.34 8.15
N ALA A 814 -45.80 38.25 9.12
CA ALA A 814 -46.77 38.20 10.21
C ALA A 814 -48.23 38.25 9.70
N ASP A 815 -48.48 39.03 8.67
CA ASP A 815 -49.83 39.33 8.18
C ASP A 815 -50.44 38.20 7.32
N VAL A 816 -49.64 37.21 6.89
CA VAL A 816 -50.08 36.11 6.00
C VAL A 816 -50.30 34.77 6.71
N GLN A 817 -50.13 34.70 8.03
CA GLN A 817 -50.27 33.44 8.78
C GLN A 817 -51.67 32.83 8.64
N SER A 818 -52.72 33.64 8.74
CA SER A 818 -54.12 33.19 8.59
C SER A 818 -54.40 32.59 7.20
N TYR A 819 -53.79 33.16 6.17
CA TYR A 819 -53.86 32.65 4.80
C TYR A 819 -53.16 31.28 4.69
N LEU A 820 -51.93 31.15 5.21
CA LEU A 820 -51.19 29.88 5.17
C LEU A 820 -51.89 28.78 5.97
N THR A 821 -52.45 29.10 7.15
CA THR A 821 -53.28 28.17 7.93
C THR A 821 -54.51 27.71 7.12
N SER A 822 -55.19 28.63 6.45
CA SER A 822 -56.36 28.30 5.62
C SER A 822 -55.99 27.48 4.38
N LEU A 823 -54.86 27.75 3.73
CA LEU A 823 -54.32 26.90 2.65
C LEU A 823 -53.99 25.50 3.13
N ASN A 824 -53.40 25.36 4.32
CA ASN A 824 -53.11 24.06 4.91
C ASN A 824 -54.41 23.29 5.23
N GLY A 825 -55.44 23.98 5.74
CA GLY A 825 -56.78 23.41 5.91
C GLY A 825 -57.39 22.92 4.59
N LEU A 826 -57.27 23.70 3.51
CA LEU A 826 -57.70 23.28 2.18
C LEU A 826 -56.93 22.06 1.66
N GLN A 827 -55.61 22.05 1.85
CA GLN A 827 -54.76 20.91 1.50
C GLN A 827 -55.20 19.62 2.22
N GLY A 828 -55.51 19.70 3.52
CA GLY A 828 -56.00 18.56 4.30
C GLY A 828 -57.33 18.01 3.77
N ASN A 829 -58.26 18.90 3.36
CA ASN A 829 -59.53 18.49 2.76
C ASN A 829 -59.33 17.82 1.39
N LEU A 830 -58.41 18.32 0.56
CA LEU A 830 -58.08 17.68 -0.73
C LEU A 830 -57.37 16.33 -0.54
N TYR A 831 -56.53 16.21 0.48
CA TYR A 831 -55.90 14.93 0.82
C TYR A 831 -56.95 13.88 1.20
N ALA A 832 -57.93 14.26 2.03
CA ALA A 832 -59.04 13.37 2.40
C ALA A 832 -59.86 12.93 1.17
N LEU A 833 -60.08 13.82 0.20
CA LEU A 833 -60.72 13.50 -1.07
C LEU A 833 -59.89 12.53 -1.93
N ALA A 834 -58.56 12.70 -1.96
CA ALA A 834 -57.68 11.82 -2.72
C ALA A 834 -57.51 10.43 -2.07
N ALA A 835 -57.64 10.34 -0.75
CA ALA A 835 -57.48 9.12 0.02
C ALA A 835 -58.78 8.29 0.17
N ALA A 836 -59.91 8.80 -0.32
CA ALA A 836 -61.19 8.11 -0.23
C ALA A 836 -61.20 6.82 -1.10
N PRO A 837 -61.66 5.67 -0.59
CA PRO A 837 -61.79 4.43 -1.37
C PRO A 837 -62.72 4.59 -2.59
N GLU A 838 -62.42 3.89 -3.68
CA GLU A 838 -63.28 3.87 -4.87
C GLU A 838 -64.71 3.40 -4.51
N GLY A 839 -65.72 4.15 -4.95
CA GLY A 839 -67.13 3.88 -4.66
C GLY A 839 -67.72 4.55 -3.41
N THR A 840 -66.93 5.36 -2.69
CA THR A 840 -67.43 6.17 -1.55
C THR A 840 -68.24 7.38 -2.04
N ASP A 841 -69.36 7.72 -1.39
CA ASP A 841 -70.06 9.00 -1.62
C ASP A 841 -69.18 10.17 -1.13
N LEU A 842 -68.72 10.98 -2.08
CA LEU A 842 -67.81 12.09 -1.83
C LEU A 842 -68.52 13.41 -1.50
N THR A 843 -69.86 13.46 -1.45
CA THR A 843 -70.64 14.71 -1.35
C THR A 843 -70.25 15.56 -0.14
N SER A 844 -70.10 14.95 1.04
CA SER A 844 -69.70 15.65 2.27
C SER A 844 -68.25 16.18 2.21
N ALA A 845 -67.34 15.38 1.66
CA ALA A 845 -65.92 15.74 1.51
C ALA A 845 -65.73 16.86 0.47
N LEU A 846 -66.49 16.84 -0.63
CA LEU A 846 -66.49 17.88 -1.66
C LEU A 846 -67.03 19.21 -1.11
N ASN A 847 -68.11 19.18 -0.32
CA ASN A 847 -68.64 20.37 0.33
C ASN A 847 -67.66 20.96 1.35
N SER A 848 -66.99 20.11 2.13
CA SER A 848 -65.98 20.52 3.10
C SER A 848 -64.77 21.18 2.41
N ALA A 849 -64.31 20.63 1.28
CA ALA A 849 -63.25 21.24 0.48
C ALA A 849 -63.66 22.59 -0.14
N LEU A 850 -64.91 22.76 -0.59
CA LEU A 850 -65.43 24.05 -1.07
C LEU A 850 -65.50 25.11 0.04
N LEU A 851 -65.91 24.73 1.25
CA LEU A 851 -65.92 25.62 2.42
C LEU A 851 -64.50 26.04 2.81
N ALA A 852 -63.54 25.11 2.78
CA ALA A 852 -62.13 25.40 3.03
C ALA A 852 -61.56 26.35 1.97
N ALA A 853 -61.92 26.18 0.70
CA ALA A 853 -61.54 27.10 -0.38
C ALA A 853 -62.13 28.51 -0.16
N GLY A 854 -63.40 28.61 0.26
CA GLY A 854 -64.02 29.88 0.62
C GLY A 854 -63.33 30.58 1.79
N SER A 855 -62.91 29.82 2.81
CA SER A 855 -62.17 30.33 3.98
C SER A 855 -60.78 30.85 3.60
N ALA A 856 -60.07 30.12 2.74
CA ALA A 856 -58.78 30.55 2.21
C ALA A 856 -58.91 31.83 1.37
N ARG A 857 -59.94 31.92 0.53
CA ARG A 857 -60.22 33.14 -0.26
C ARG A 857 -60.55 34.34 0.62
N SER A 858 -61.36 34.15 1.66
CA SER A 858 -61.66 35.19 2.64
C SER A 858 -60.39 35.71 3.33
N SER A 859 -59.47 34.82 3.68
CA SER A 859 -58.18 35.18 4.27
C SER A 859 -57.32 36.03 3.31
N VAL A 860 -57.30 35.72 2.01
CA VAL A 860 -56.64 36.59 1.02
C VAL A 860 -57.27 37.98 0.99
N GLY A 861 -58.61 38.05 1.03
CA GLY A 861 -59.33 39.32 1.10
C GLY A 861 -58.97 40.15 2.33
N GLN A 862 -58.81 39.52 3.49
CA GLN A 862 -58.39 40.19 4.73
C GLN A 862 -56.97 40.76 4.63
N VAL A 863 -56.02 40.01 4.06
CA VAL A 863 -54.66 40.51 3.83
C VAL A 863 -54.68 41.69 2.85
N ALA A 864 -55.46 41.58 1.77
CA ALA A 864 -55.50 42.59 0.71
C ALA A 864 -56.22 43.89 1.10
N GLN A 865 -57.05 43.91 2.15
CA GLN A 865 -57.74 45.13 2.62
C GLN A 865 -56.78 46.26 3.03
N GLY A 866 -55.56 45.91 3.45
CA GLY A 866 -54.55 46.87 3.87
C GLY A 866 -53.66 47.40 2.75
N PHE A 867 -53.81 46.92 1.51
CA PHE A 867 -52.91 47.27 0.41
C PHE A 867 -53.17 48.68 -0.11
N LEU A 868 -52.10 49.46 -0.30
CA LEU A 868 -52.14 50.68 -1.09
C LEU A 868 -52.18 50.33 -2.58
N ILE A 869 -52.94 51.10 -3.35
CA ILE A 869 -53.07 50.92 -4.80
C ILE A 869 -51.82 51.48 -5.49
N ASP A 870 -51.18 50.66 -6.33
CA ASP A 870 -50.17 51.10 -7.28
C ASP A 870 -50.88 51.60 -8.57
N PRO A 871 -50.89 52.92 -8.85
CA PRO A 871 -51.69 53.47 -9.93
C PRO A 871 -51.21 53.06 -11.34
N ASP A 872 -49.93 52.67 -11.50
CA ASP A 872 -49.39 52.34 -12.82
C ASP A 872 -49.30 50.82 -13.06
N GLY A 873 -48.75 50.08 -12.08
CA GLY A 873 -48.43 48.66 -12.23
C GLY A 873 -49.45 47.70 -11.62
N HIS A 874 -50.40 48.20 -10.82
CA HIS A 874 -51.40 47.40 -10.10
C HIS A 874 -50.80 46.22 -9.32
N VAL A 875 -49.66 46.46 -8.67
CA VAL A 875 -48.96 45.46 -7.84
C VAL A 875 -49.88 44.89 -6.75
N ASP A 876 -50.74 45.72 -6.15
CA ASP A 876 -51.76 45.31 -5.19
C ASP A 876 -52.65 44.18 -5.73
N SER A 877 -53.13 44.34 -6.96
CA SER A 877 -54.01 43.40 -7.63
C SER A 877 -53.28 42.15 -8.08
N GLN A 878 -52.02 42.28 -8.52
CA GLN A 878 -51.19 41.15 -8.92
C GLN A 878 -50.80 40.28 -7.72
N VAL A 879 -50.40 40.87 -6.59
CA VAL A 879 -50.09 40.13 -5.34
C VAL A 879 -51.33 39.41 -4.84
N ARG A 880 -52.48 40.09 -4.80
CA ARG A 880 -53.75 39.49 -4.44
C ARG A 880 -54.08 38.30 -5.34
N LYS A 881 -53.99 38.48 -6.66
CA LYS A 881 -54.24 37.43 -7.65
C LYS A 881 -53.33 36.21 -7.41
N LEU A 882 -52.03 36.42 -7.23
CA LEU A 882 -51.08 35.33 -6.96
C LEU A 882 -51.40 34.54 -5.68
N MET A 883 -51.97 35.20 -4.67
CA MET A 883 -52.48 34.53 -3.47
C MET A 883 -53.83 33.83 -3.68
N GLU A 884 -54.69 34.34 -4.56
CA GLU A 884 -55.98 33.74 -4.92
C GLU A 884 -55.86 32.56 -5.91
N ASP A 885 -54.82 32.54 -6.75
CA ASP A 885 -54.63 31.54 -7.81
C ASP A 885 -54.60 30.08 -7.29
N PRO A 886 -53.85 29.72 -6.23
CA PRO A 886 -53.88 28.37 -5.66
C PRO A 886 -55.28 27.96 -5.16
N VAL A 887 -56.00 28.90 -4.55
CA VAL A 887 -57.34 28.68 -4.00
C VAL A 887 -58.34 28.45 -5.14
N SER A 888 -58.27 29.30 -6.17
CA SER A 888 -59.14 29.23 -7.34
C SER A 888 -58.91 27.96 -8.16
N ALA A 889 -57.64 27.54 -8.32
CA ALA A 889 -57.29 26.30 -8.98
C ALA A 889 -57.81 25.06 -8.24
N ALA A 890 -57.67 25.03 -6.90
CA ALA A 890 -58.23 23.97 -6.07
C ALA A 890 -59.76 23.92 -6.15
N GLU A 891 -60.42 25.07 -6.03
CA GLU A 891 -61.88 25.15 -6.07
C GLU A 891 -62.43 24.69 -7.43
N ALA A 892 -61.81 25.12 -8.55
CA ALA A 892 -62.19 24.68 -9.88
C ALA A 892 -62.08 23.15 -10.05
N LEU A 893 -61.04 22.54 -9.47
CA LEU A 893 -60.85 21.10 -9.47
C LEU A 893 -61.95 20.39 -8.67
N VAL A 894 -62.26 20.87 -7.46
CA VAL A 894 -63.32 20.32 -6.60
C VAL A 894 -64.70 20.44 -7.27
N ARG A 895 -65.01 21.57 -7.90
CA ARG A 895 -66.28 21.78 -8.62
C ARG A 895 -66.45 20.84 -9.81
N ARG A 896 -65.37 20.56 -10.55
CA ARG A 896 -65.39 19.57 -11.65
C ARG A 896 -65.72 18.17 -11.12
N LEU A 897 -65.10 17.77 -10.00
CA LEU A 897 -65.38 16.48 -9.36
C LEU A 897 -66.80 16.38 -8.82
N ALA A 898 -67.30 17.45 -8.18
CA ALA A 898 -68.68 17.50 -7.71
C ALA A 898 -69.71 17.41 -8.86
N THR A 899 -69.38 17.93 -10.04
CA THR A 899 -70.22 17.79 -11.24
C THR A 899 -70.18 16.36 -11.78
N ALA A 900 -69.01 15.72 -11.78
CA ALA A 900 -68.86 14.32 -12.20
C ALA A 900 -69.59 13.34 -11.26
N GLN A 901 -69.55 13.57 -9.94
CA GLN A 901 -70.27 12.77 -8.95
C GLN A 901 -71.80 12.84 -9.16
N LYS A 902 -72.35 14.05 -9.36
CA LYS A 902 -73.78 14.24 -9.64
C LYS A 902 -74.25 13.53 -10.92
N LEU A 903 -73.37 13.36 -11.91
CA LEU A 903 -73.66 12.62 -13.14
C LEU A 903 -73.60 11.10 -12.94
N GLN A 904 -72.86 10.60 -11.94
CA GLN A 904 -72.86 9.18 -11.55
C GLN A 904 -74.09 8.81 -10.70
N ASP A 905 -74.57 9.72 -9.84
CA ASP A 905 -75.77 9.51 -9.00
C ASP A 905 -77.10 9.62 -9.77
N HIS A 906 -77.07 10.09 -11.03
CA HIS A 906 -78.22 10.17 -11.92
C HIS A 906 -77.90 9.55 -13.29
N PRO A 907 -77.99 8.22 -13.46
CA PRO A 907 -77.95 7.63 -14.78
C PRO A 907 -79.12 8.19 -15.60
N ARG A 908 -78.80 8.74 -16.79
CA ARG A 908 -79.81 9.23 -17.74
C ARG A 908 -80.88 8.15 -17.95
N VAL A 909 -82.07 8.38 -17.42
CA VAL A 909 -83.30 7.75 -17.88
C VAL A 909 -83.66 8.43 -19.20
N THR A 910 -83.20 7.87 -20.31
CA THR A 910 -83.77 8.13 -21.64
C THR A 910 -83.75 6.84 -22.46
N GLN A 911 -84.95 6.28 -22.57
CA GLN A 911 -85.53 5.36 -23.58
C GLN A 911 -84.75 4.14 -24.06
#